data_AF-A0A8H5NTW8-F1
#
_entry.id   AF-A0A8H5NTW8-F1
#
_cell.length_a   1.000
_cell.length_b   1.000
_cell.length_c   1.000
_cell.angle_alpha   90.00
_cell.angle_beta   90.00
_cell.angle_gamma   90.00
#
_symmetry.space_group_name_H-M   'P 1'
#
loop_
_entity.id
_entity.type
_entity.pdbx_description
1 polymer ?
#
loop_
_entity_poly.entity_id
_entity_poly.type
_entity_poly.pdbx_seq_one_letter_code
_entity_poly.pdbx_strand_id
1 'polypeptide(L)'
;MSGLVISKESHTAYTPRAHGFNPFALECLRDIKLEDEVLRLAIREPFVLSSRLAESLIGEEYGRIAAWEEDPTSLGRRKETTPCEYVDFSQRHLEPLLLRFASHNGFNFRFSTEILNVESNSAHSTESTYTCAVHDHILKQEFKIRTKYLFGADGARSQIARQFDFNFLTQSPGPKACNVLFRADLSRHLTKSRLCGLHWIIQPDRTLFPGVVAHFRAVRPWNEWVLVAFGPQGGNPFEGVSAQNPELVDLIRQLVGDDSLDVEILTLDAWTVRESVAETYSKDDQNLFLLGDAAHRHPPTFGLGSNTCIQDAYNLAWKVAYVSKGWAGPGLLASYSQERQPIGADLVRESNNHIRKNAELFRVFGMMAPAAEGTKQVDQLSHATPEGSARRADLYAALEDKKQEFESLGLAHNHFYVSKAVYLDDEPSPRPELEGDPVVEVQISTYPGSRLPHAWIDKPNRVGMISTLDLAGKGSFCLLVGVDGSAWRKAAEAIMTATGIPINVFGIGPGQEYIDVYRRWYEKRGVSDCGCVLVRPDRFVAWRSVDKPVDCEQKLGEVLSSILCREGFMESLLGGGYLSLEATGHWVLLLCVLFFLYNATTILFNPLSRLPGPWITCCSDVIAKYHWLKGTRAQYVHGLHQRYGPVVRIGPHEVDISDMTAVKQIHRVKDGYRKAPFYKNLVPNTNNLFNTLDVEFHRHHRRLLSSPLSASSLKTLEPTVDAYVKMAIASMRREMDERGAADVAKFWLFMATDIIVELSFGESFGILEHGKKNQYIKDLEGLAAKGSIRSTFPTLISLATKLPLPVFKETVAAAQRIRDYSAEAVARYKRDYANNPAVAKPMLFKKLFDAGEEGLSDDEIRAEAQAYIVAGSDTTATTLTYLIYSVSRHADVRQKLVKELMGLADDFGHNDLRDLPYLNNVIDETLRLYAAVPAALPRVVPTGGAHLAGYFIPGDTVVSTQAWTLHRDPQVFPDPETWDPSRWEKGSKMMHDAVMPFGGGSRVCIGKHLARMELRLATARFFRAFPRAKVSSIEGMSEEDMELRAYFLLAPKEGRCLIQLE
;
A
#
# COMPACT_ATOMS: atom_id res chain seq x y z
N MET A 1 -6.29 -6.44 -21.42
CA MET A 1 -5.20 -6.54 -22.41
C MET A 1 -4.15 -7.47 -21.84
N SER A 2 -3.67 -8.43 -22.62
CA SER A 2 -2.54 -9.30 -22.26
C SER A 2 -1.28 -8.79 -22.95
N GLY A 3 -0.14 -8.82 -22.26
CA GLY A 3 1.15 -8.40 -22.81
C GLY A 3 2.28 -9.29 -22.31
N LEU A 4 3.37 -9.32 -23.07
CA LEU A 4 4.60 -10.02 -22.74
C LEU A 4 5.77 -9.04 -22.89
N VAL A 5 6.55 -8.90 -21.83
CA VAL A 5 7.83 -8.20 -21.86
C VAL A 5 8.93 -9.24 -21.95
N ILE A 6 9.85 -9.06 -22.90
CA ILE A 6 11.05 -9.87 -23.03
C ILE A 6 12.29 -9.03 -22.72
N SER A 7 13.31 -9.66 -22.15
CA SER A 7 14.62 -9.05 -21.94
C SER A 7 15.71 -10.07 -22.23
N LYS A 8 16.75 -9.64 -22.95
CA LYS A 8 17.96 -10.44 -23.16
C LYS A 8 18.68 -10.71 -21.84
N GLU A 9 18.65 -9.75 -20.93
CA GLU A 9 19.28 -9.85 -19.62
C GLU A 9 18.55 -10.87 -18.75
N SER A 10 19.25 -11.50 -17.80
CA SER A 10 18.68 -12.48 -16.87
C SER A 10 17.97 -11.84 -15.66
N HIS A 11 18.12 -10.53 -15.47
CA HIS A 11 17.59 -9.78 -14.35
C HIS A 11 17.31 -8.32 -14.74
N THR A 12 16.63 -7.58 -13.86
CA THR A 12 16.56 -6.11 -13.91
C THR A 12 17.94 -5.47 -13.70
N ALA A 13 18.04 -4.15 -13.82
CA ALA A 13 19.25 -3.40 -13.48
C ALA A 13 19.82 -3.79 -12.11
N TYR A 14 21.06 -4.29 -12.08
CA TYR A 14 21.78 -4.56 -10.83
C TYR A 14 22.69 -3.40 -10.41
N THR A 15 22.98 -2.46 -11.31
CA THR A 15 23.74 -1.23 -11.03
C THR A 15 22.81 -0.03 -10.86
N PRO A 16 23.20 1.02 -10.12
CA PRO A 16 22.28 2.11 -9.75
C PRO A 16 21.73 2.91 -10.93
N ARG A 17 22.54 3.17 -11.97
CA ARG A 17 22.19 3.98 -13.15
C ARG A 17 21.47 5.29 -12.78
N ALA A 18 20.36 5.63 -13.47
CA ALA A 18 19.55 6.81 -13.20
C ALA A 18 18.99 6.82 -11.77
N HIS A 19 18.78 8.00 -11.19
CA HIS A 19 18.44 8.12 -9.76
C HIS A 19 17.63 9.35 -9.38
N GLY A 20 17.88 10.51 -9.98
CA GLY A 20 17.03 11.68 -9.77
C GLY A 20 15.67 11.47 -10.42
N PHE A 21 14.62 11.32 -9.61
CA PHE A 21 13.24 11.25 -10.06
C PHE A 21 12.51 12.55 -9.76
N ASN A 22 11.92 13.14 -10.79
CA ASN A 22 11.17 14.38 -10.70
C ASN A 22 9.71 14.12 -10.27
N PRO A 23 9.00 15.15 -9.79
CA PRO A 23 7.62 15.03 -9.36
C PRO A 23 6.66 14.48 -10.41
N PHE A 24 6.90 14.73 -11.70
CA PHE A 24 5.99 14.33 -12.78
C PHE A 24 6.09 12.85 -13.14
N ALA A 25 7.26 12.25 -12.98
CA ALA A 25 7.38 10.79 -13.00
C ALA A 25 6.70 10.17 -11.77
N LEU A 26 6.86 10.79 -10.59
CA LEU A 26 6.17 10.40 -9.37
C LEU A 26 4.66 10.55 -9.48
N GLU A 27 4.13 11.54 -10.20
CA GLU A 27 2.70 11.64 -10.48
C GLU A 27 2.15 10.41 -11.22
N CYS A 28 2.91 9.88 -12.20
CA CYS A 28 2.58 8.63 -12.87
C CYS A 28 2.58 7.44 -11.89
N LEU A 29 3.60 7.36 -11.02
CA LEU A 29 3.70 6.31 -10.00
C LEU A 29 2.62 6.43 -8.92
N ARG A 30 2.26 7.65 -8.52
CA ARG A 30 1.15 7.98 -7.62
C ARG A 30 -0.17 7.52 -8.22
N ASP A 31 -0.36 7.67 -9.53
CA ASP A 31 -1.57 7.21 -10.18
C ASP A 31 -1.77 5.69 -10.06
N ILE A 32 -0.67 4.93 -10.12
CA ILE A 32 -0.67 3.48 -9.94
C ILE A 32 -0.35 3.03 -8.51
N LYS A 33 -0.38 3.96 -7.54
CA LYS A 33 -0.18 3.73 -6.09
C LYS A 33 1.19 3.16 -5.71
N LEU A 34 2.24 3.56 -6.42
CA LEU A 34 3.62 3.18 -6.14
C LEU A 34 4.44 4.28 -5.48
N GLU A 35 3.96 5.52 -5.46
CA GLU A 35 4.66 6.67 -4.84
C GLU A 35 5.08 6.39 -3.40
N ASP A 36 4.17 5.99 -2.51
CA ASP A 36 4.49 5.75 -1.09
C ASP A 36 5.60 4.71 -0.87
N GLU A 37 5.71 3.73 -1.77
CA GLU A 37 6.79 2.74 -1.69
C GLU A 37 8.11 3.28 -2.23
N VAL A 38 8.07 4.11 -3.28
CA VAL A 38 9.24 4.86 -3.74
C VAL A 38 9.73 5.79 -2.63
N LEU A 39 8.86 6.60 -2.01
CA LEU A 39 9.22 7.55 -0.96
C LEU A 39 9.84 6.88 0.27
N ARG A 40 9.46 5.63 0.55
CA ARG A 40 10.02 4.84 1.66
C ARG A 40 11.43 4.33 1.39
N LEU A 41 11.74 4.06 0.11
CA LEU A 41 13.02 3.48 -0.30
C LEU A 41 13.99 4.52 -0.85
N ALA A 42 13.50 5.70 -1.22
CA ALA A 42 14.29 6.80 -1.73
C ALA A 42 15.12 7.49 -0.64
N ILE A 43 16.24 8.05 -1.05
CA ILE A 43 17.00 9.02 -0.30
C ILE A 43 16.25 10.35 -0.39
N ARG A 44 16.00 10.94 0.78
CA ARG A 44 15.23 12.19 0.96
C ARG A 44 15.98 13.10 1.93
N GLU A 45 15.41 14.28 2.22
CA GLU A 45 16.00 15.26 3.12
C GLU A 45 16.59 14.65 4.42
N PRO A 46 17.78 15.11 4.84
CA PRO A 46 18.55 16.24 4.29
C PRO A 46 19.44 15.89 3.09
N PHE A 47 19.32 14.68 2.51
CA PHE A 47 20.01 14.31 1.28
C PHE A 47 19.10 14.56 0.09
N VAL A 48 19.34 15.65 -0.62
CA VAL A 48 18.60 15.93 -1.86
C VAL A 48 19.57 16.29 -2.97
N LEU A 49 19.06 16.40 -4.19
CA LEU A 49 19.78 16.54 -5.46
C LEU A 49 20.65 17.81 -5.59
N SER A 50 21.01 18.48 -4.50
CA SER A 50 21.95 19.59 -4.46
C SER A 50 23.34 19.17 -4.92
N SER A 51 24.15 20.15 -5.29
CA SER A 51 25.51 19.92 -5.78
C SER A 51 26.50 20.80 -5.05
N ARG A 52 27.62 20.23 -4.62
CA ARG A 52 28.74 20.98 -4.02
C ARG A 52 30.04 20.72 -4.75
N LEU A 53 30.94 21.69 -4.69
CA LEU A 53 32.28 21.63 -5.25
C LEU A 53 33.30 21.78 -4.12
N ALA A 54 34.23 20.85 -4.04
CA ALA A 54 35.21 20.81 -2.96
C ALA A 54 36.56 20.23 -3.44
N GLU A 55 37.62 20.52 -2.69
CA GLU A 55 38.97 19.96 -2.92
C GLU A 55 38.99 18.43 -2.78
N SER A 56 38.32 17.91 -1.75
CA SER A 56 38.08 16.49 -1.51
C SER A 56 36.74 16.37 -0.79
N LEU A 57 36.24 15.14 -0.55
CA LEU A 57 34.96 14.96 0.14
C LEU A 57 34.95 15.62 1.53
N ILE A 58 36.10 15.61 2.23
CA ILE A 58 36.28 16.22 3.56
C ILE A 58 37.06 17.54 3.56
N GLY A 59 37.59 17.96 2.41
CA GLY A 59 38.41 19.16 2.24
C GLY A 59 37.61 20.45 2.17
N GLU A 60 38.29 21.51 1.72
CA GLU A 60 37.70 22.84 1.55
C GLU A 60 36.56 22.82 0.51
N GLU A 61 35.48 23.54 0.79
CA GLU A 61 34.34 23.68 -0.10
C GLU A 61 34.40 25.03 -0.81
N TYR A 62 34.49 25.01 -2.13
CA TYR A 62 34.60 26.22 -2.96
C TYR A 62 33.24 26.83 -3.30
N GLY A 63 32.18 26.01 -3.30
CA GLY A 63 30.83 26.48 -3.62
C GLY A 63 29.79 25.38 -3.54
N ARG A 64 28.52 25.82 -3.44
CA ARG A 64 27.35 24.95 -3.38
C ARG A 64 26.20 25.54 -4.18
N ILE A 65 25.43 24.65 -4.79
CA ILE A 65 24.21 24.95 -5.52
C ILE A 65 23.09 24.19 -4.80
N ALA A 66 22.24 24.95 -4.10
CA ALA A 66 21.01 24.40 -3.53
C ALA A 66 20.09 23.99 -4.68
N ALA A 67 19.38 22.87 -4.52
CA ALA A 67 18.56 22.30 -5.56
C ALA A 67 17.17 21.94 -5.05
N TRP A 68 16.16 22.16 -5.89
CA TRP A 68 14.81 21.60 -5.75
C TRP A 68 14.15 21.85 -4.38
N GLU A 69 14.21 20.87 -3.48
CA GLU A 69 13.58 20.94 -2.15
C GLU A 69 14.40 21.79 -1.14
N GLU A 70 15.69 22.01 -1.39
CA GLU A 70 16.56 22.80 -0.50
C GLU A 70 16.51 24.31 -0.77
N ASP A 71 16.22 24.72 -2.01
CA ASP A 71 16.10 26.14 -2.39
C ASP A 71 14.66 26.63 -2.11
N PRO A 72 14.44 27.64 -1.23
CA PRO A 72 13.08 28.07 -0.86
C PRO A 72 12.22 28.52 -2.05
N THR A 73 12.83 29.13 -3.06
CA THR A 73 12.14 29.63 -4.26
C THR A 73 11.64 28.46 -5.10
N SER A 74 12.51 27.49 -5.35
CA SER A 74 12.23 26.27 -6.11
C SER A 74 11.24 25.36 -5.36
N LEU A 75 11.39 25.22 -4.04
CA LEU A 75 10.47 24.50 -3.16
C LEU A 75 9.05 25.07 -3.24
N GLY A 76 8.94 26.41 -3.21
CA GLY A 76 7.68 27.14 -3.35
C GLY A 76 7.02 26.88 -4.70
N ARG A 77 7.75 27.09 -5.80
CA ARG A 77 7.29 26.82 -7.17
C ARG A 77 6.79 25.38 -7.31
N ARG A 78 7.57 24.40 -6.85
CA ARG A 78 7.21 22.98 -6.89
C ARG A 78 5.94 22.67 -6.09
N LYS A 79 5.72 23.28 -4.90
CA LYS A 79 4.49 23.10 -4.09
C LYS A 79 3.26 23.64 -4.78
N GLU A 80 3.42 24.66 -5.61
CA GLU A 80 2.32 25.23 -6.39
C GLU A 80 1.96 24.38 -7.60
N THR A 81 2.95 23.72 -8.21
CA THR A 81 2.79 22.95 -9.44
C THR A 81 2.29 21.52 -9.24
N THR A 82 2.71 20.85 -8.15
CA THR A 82 2.49 19.40 -7.98
C THR A 82 2.51 18.97 -6.52
N PRO A 83 1.72 17.94 -6.11
CA PRO A 83 1.76 17.38 -4.77
C PRO A 83 2.98 16.46 -4.54
N CYS A 84 3.70 16.05 -5.58
CA CYS A 84 4.83 15.13 -5.48
C CYS A 84 6.15 15.90 -5.24
N GLU A 85 7.14 15.25 -4.62
CA GLU A 85 8.47 15.81 -4.32
C GLU A 85 9.54 15.30 -5.29
N TYR A 86 10.71 15.95 -5.33
CA TYR A 86 11.91 15.34 -5.94
C TYR A 86 12.49 14.26 -5.03
N VAL A 87 12.96 13.15 -5.61
CA VAL A 87 13.59 12.07 -4.84
C VAL A 87 14.85 11.54 -5.52
N ASP A 88 15.81 11.08 -4.72
CA ASP A 88 16.93 10.29 -5.20
C ASP A 88 16.64 8.80 -4.95
N PHE A 89 16.39 8.06 -6.02
CA PHE A 89 16.00 6.67 -5.98
C PHE A 89 16.59 5.91 -7.16
N SER A 90 17.58 5.04 -6.95
CA SER A 90 18.26 4.39 -8.08
C SER A 90 17.36 3.46 -8.91
N GLN A 91 17.61 3.37 -10.22
CA GLN A 91 16.95 2.44 -11.16
C GLN A 91 17.00 0.97 -10.71
N ARG A 92 18.08 0.56 -10.02
CA ARG A 92 18.23 -0.75 -9.37
C ARG A 92 17.05 -1.13 -8.48
N HIS A 93 16.45 -0.15 -7.81
CA HIS A 93 15.33 -0.34 -6.90
C HIS A 93 13.98 -0.10 -7.58
N LEU A 94 13.91 0.81 -8.56
CA LEU A 94 12.68 1.10 -9.30
C LEU A 94 12.25 -0.04 -10.22
N GLU A 95 13.17 -0.64 -10.99
CA GLU A 95 12.81 -1.68 -11.96
C GLU A 95 12.13 -2.90 -11.29
N PRO A 96 12.64 -3.46 -10.17
CA PRO A 96 11.95 -4.54 -9.46
C PRO A 96 10.56 -4.14 -8.96
N LEU A 97 10.38 -2.89 -8.54
CA LEU A 97 9.08 -2.37 -8.09
C LEU A 97 8.05 -2.38 -9.23
N LEU A 98 8.45 -1.86 -10.40
CA LEU A 98 7.62 -1.83 -11.60
C LEU A 98 7.34 -3.24 -12.13
N LEU A 99 8.36 -4.11 -12.16
CA LEU A 99 8.22 -5.51 -12.54
C LEU A 99 7.18 -6.20 -11.65
N ARG A 100 7.33 -6.09 -10.33
CA ARG A 100 6.40 -6.66 -9.37
C ARG A 100 4.99 -6.12 -9.60
N PHE A 101 4.81 -4.81 -9.74
CA PHE A 101 3.50 -4.20 -9.99
C PHE A 101 2.86 -4.74 -11.28
N ALA A 102 3.61 -4.78 -12.38
CA ALA A 102 3.12 -5.25 -13.67
C ALA A 102 2.75 -6.74 -13.64
N SER A 103 3.59 -7.60 -13.03
CA SER A 103 3.31 -9.04 -12.89
C SER A 103 2.04 -9.31 -12.08
N HIS A 104 1.85 -8.60 -10.95
CA HIS A 104 0.62 -8.71 -10.15
C HIS A 104 -0.62 -8.15 -10.88
N ASN A 105 -0.41 -7.39 -11.96
CA ASN A 105 -1.46 -6.86 -12.81
C ASN A 105 -1.63 -7.56 -14.16
N GLY A 106 -1.06 -8.77 -14.31
CA GLY A 106 -1.36 -9.65 -15.44
C GLY A 106 -0.48 -9.47 -16.68
N PHE A 107 0.68 -8.81 -16.53
CA PHE A 107 1.73 -8.80 -17.56
C PHE A 107 2.74 -9.93 -17.32
N ASN A 108 3.05 -10.67 -18.38
CA ASN A 108 4.06 -11.72 -18.33
C ASN A 108 5.44 -11.14 -18.64
N PHE A 109 6.48 -11.71 -18.02
CA PHE A 109 7.86 -11.32 -18.23
C PHE A 109 8.69 -12.56 -18.56
N ARG A 110 9.59 -12.45 -19.53
CA ARG A 110 10.60 -13.47 -19.84
C ARG A 110 11.97 -12.83 -19.96
N PHE A 111 12.79 -13.07 -18.95
CA PHE A 111 14.21 -12.73 -18.96
C PHE A 111 15.00 -13.78 -19.75
N SER A 112 16.28 -13.49 -20.02
CA SER A 112 17.15 -14.35 -20.83
C SER A 112 16.56 -14.73 -22.19
N THR A 113 15.74 -13.83 -22.77
CA THR A 113 15.05 -14.02 -24.05
C THR A 113 15.39 -12.85 -24.97
N GLU A 114 16.15 -13.14 -26.03
CA GLU A 114 16.63 -12.14 -26.99
C GLU A 114 15.78 -12.14 -28.25
N ILE A 115 15.50 -10.96 -28.80
CA ILE A 115 14.83 -10.85 -30.09
C ILE A 115 15.85 -11.02 -31.21
N LEU A 116 15.58 -11.94 -32.13
CA LEU A 116 16.46 -12.22 -33.27
C LEU A 116 16.02 -11.43 -34.50
N ASN A 117 14.73 -11.48 -34.80
CA ASN A 117 14.14 -10.86 -35.98
C ASN A 117 12.65 -10.58 -35.77
N VAL A 118 12.11 -9.56 -36.44
CA VAL A 118 10.67 -9.25 -36.45
C VAL A 118 10.12 -9.11 -37.87
N GLU A 119 9.18 -9.97 -38.21
CA GLU A 119 8.47 -9.92 -39.50
C GLU A 119 7.13 -9.20 -39.32
N SER A 120 6.82 -8.23 -40.18
CA SER A 120 5.46 -7.68 -40.27
C SER A 120 4.61 -8.59 -41.16
N ASN A 121 3.40 -8.94 -40.70
CA ASN A 121 2.47 -9.79 -41.46
C ASN A 121 1.39 -8.96 -42.19
N SER A 122 1.66 -7.67 -42.47
CA SER A 122 0.69 -6.70 -42.98
C SER A 122 0.29 -6.90 -44.46
N ALA A 123 0.94 -7.81 -45.19
CA ALA A 123 0.66 -8.03 -46.61
C ALA A 123 -0.66 -8.77 -46.91
N HIS A 124 -1.31 -9.40 -45.92
CA HIS A 124 -2.44 -10.33 -46.13
C HIS A 124 -3.66 -10.08 -45.20
N SER A 125 -3.67 -8.97 -44.45
CA SER A 125 -4.67 -8.68 -43.39
C SER A 125 -4.93 -7.18 -43.27
N THR A 126 -6.16 -6.79 -42.94
CA THR A 126 -6.55 -5.39 -42.66
C THR A 126 -5.97 -4.85 -41.35
N GLU A 127 -5.39 -5.71 -40.49
CA GLU A 127 -4.69 -5.31 -39.26
C GLU A 127 -3.20 -5.65 -39.32
N SER A 128 -2.35 -4.67 -39.00
CA SER A 128 -0.89 -4.85 -38.83
C SER A 128 -0.60 -5.74 -37.61
N THR A 129 -0.01 -6.91 -37.85
CA THR A 129 0.49 -7.83 -36.81
C THR A 129 1.96 -8.17 -37.04
N TYR A 130 2.66 -8.53 -35.98
CA TYR A 130 4.09 -8.83 -35.98
C TYR A 130 4.36 -10.26 -35.52
N THR A 131 5.34 -10.90 -36.14
CA THR A 131 5.91 -12.17 -35.71
C THR A 131 7.36 -11.95 -35.27
N CYS A 132 7.62 -12.02 -33.96
CA CYS A 132 8.95 -11.88 -33.39
C CYS A 132 9.59 -13.25 -33.22
N ALA A 133 10.68 -13.53 -33.92
CA ALA A 133 11.56 -14.66 -33.65
C ALA A 133 12.44 -14.31 -32.44
N VAL A 134 12.45 -15.19 -31.43
CA VAL A 134 13.20 -14.99 -30.19
C VAL A 134 14.04 -16.23 -29.84
N HIS A 135 15.17 -16.00 -29.18
CA HIS A 135 16.04 -17.03 -28.64
C HIS A 135 15.97 -17.04 -27.11
N ASP A 136 15.61 -18.18 -26.53
CA ASP A 136 15.66 -18.41 -25.09
C ASP A 136 17.04 -18.93 -24.69
N HIS A 137 17.81 -18.10 -23.96
CA HIS A 137 19.16 -18.42 -23.54
C HIS A 137 19.22 -19.48 -22.43
N ILE A 138 18.10 -19.77 -21.75
CA ILE A 138 18.01 -20.82 -20.72
C ILE A 138 17.73 -22.17 -21.38
N LEU A 139 16.68 -22.23 -22.22
CA LEU A 139 16.26 -23.47 -22.88
C LEU A 139 17.08 -23.77 -24.14
N LYS A 140 17.87 -22.81 -24.63
CA LYS A 140 18.62 -22.88 -25.89
C LYS A 140 17.72 -23.20 -27.09
N GLN A 141 16.52 -22.62 -27.09
CA GLN A 141 15.50 -22.86 -28.10
C GLN A 141 15.05 -21.55 -28.73
N GLU A 142 14.73 -21.62 -30.02
CA GLU A 142 14.09 -20.53 -30.75
C GLU A 142 12.59 -20.79 -30.90
N PHE A 143 11.81 -19.73 -30.73
CA PHE A 143 10.38 -19.78 -30.97
C PHE A 143 9.87 -18.43 -31.47
N LYS A 144 8.61 -18.40 -31.90
CA LYS A 144 7.98 -17.20 -32.48
C LYS A 144 6.87 -16.69 -31.56
N ILE A 145 6.81 -15.37 -31.38
CA ILE A 145 5.76 -14.66 -30.65
C ILE A 145 4.98 -13.82 -31.65
N ARG A 146 3.66 -13.96 -31.68
CA ARG A 146 2.79 -13.11 -32.51
C ARG A 146 2.15 -12.02 -31.65
N THR A 147 2.19 -10.77 -32.10
CA THR A 147 1.60 -9.63 -31.40
C THR A 147 0.92 -8.65 -32.35
N LYS A 148 -0.09 -7.93 -31.86
CA LYS A 148 -0.74 -6.82 -32.58
C LYS A 148 0.02 -5.51 -32.42
N TYR A 149 0.60 -5.29 -31.24
CA TYR A 149 1.36 -4.08 -30.91
C TYR A 149 2.80 -4.44 -30.59
N LEU A 150 3.75 -3.70 -31.17
CA LEU A 150 5.17 -3.86 -30.90
C LEU A 150 5.73 -2.59 -30.27
N PHE A 151 6.35 -2.75 -29.09
CA PHE A 151 6.95 -1.67 -28.32
C PHE A 151 8.47 -1.86 -28.25
N GLY A 152 9.20 -1.01 -28.96
CA GLY A 152 10.66 -0.90 -28.89
C GLY A 152 11.09 -0.12 -27.65
N ALA A 153 11.26 -0.84 -26.55
CA ALA A 153 11.84 -0.34 -25.29
C ALA A 153 13.20 -1.02 -25.01
N ASP A 154 13.96 -1.30 -26.06
CA ASP A 154 15.19 -2.10 -26.10
C ASP A 154 16.48 -1.27 -26.01
N GLY A 155 16.37 -0.03 -25.54
CA GLY A 155 17.48 0.81 -25.13
C GLY A 155 18.23 1.54 -26.25
N ALA A 156 19.36 2.17 -25.90
CA ALA A 156 20.10 3.07 -26.77
C ALA A 156 20.66 2.44 -28.05
N ARG A 157 20.72 1.11 -28.13
CA ARG A 157 21.11 0.35 -29.34
C ARG A 157 19.93 -0.43 -29.91
N SER A 158 18.73 0.15 -29.86
CA SER A 158 17.47 -0.46 -30.30
C SER A 158 17.62 -1.19 -31.64
N GLN A 159 17.35 -2.49 -31.61
CA GLN A 159 17.22 -3.35 -32.78
C GLN A 159 15.91 -3.06 -33.50
N ILE A 160 14.83 -2.81 -32.77
CA ILE A 160 13.54 -2.46 -33.36
C ILE A 160 13.66 -1.22 -34.22
N ALA A 161 14.32 -0.17 -33.72
CA ALA A 161 14.51 1.06 -34.47
C ALA A 161 15.30 0.86 -35.77
N ARG A 162 16.36 0.02 -35.74
CA ARG A 162 17.16 -0.31 -36.94
C ARG A 162 16.39 -1.15 -37.94
N GLN A 163 15.63 -2.13 -37.46
CA GLN A 163 14.95 -3.10 -38.32
C GLN A 163 13.78 -2.49 -39.09
N PHE A 164 13.14 -1.46 -38.52
CA PHE A 164 12.00 -0.76 -39.14
C PHE A 164 12.36 0.65 -39.65
N ASP A 165 13.65 0.89 -39.89
CA ASP A 165 14.19 2.12 -40.50
C ASP A 165 13.61 3.39 -39.88
N PHE A 166 13.74 3.52 -38.56
CA PHE A 166 13.49 4.79 -37.89
C PHE A 166 14.66 5.74 -38.15
N ASN A 167 14.34 6.96 -38.59
CA ASN A 167 15.33 8.02 -38.77
C ASN A 167 15.65 8.67 -37.43
N PHE A 168 16.91 9.08 -37.27
CA PHE A 168 17.38 9.77 -36.08
C PHE A 168 18.12 11.05 -36.46
N LEU A 169 17.75 12.15 -35.82
CA LEU A 169 18.60 13.33 -35.74
C LEU A 169 19.74 13.00 -34.79
N THR A 170 20.95 12.82 -35.32
CA THR A 170 22.10 12.34 -34.55
C THR A 170 23.31 13.25 -34.79
N GLN A 171 23.97 13.66 -33.70
CA GLN A 171 25.26 14.33 -33.74
C GLN A 171 26.40 13.34 -33.48
N SER A 172 27.64 13.79 -33.71
CA SER A 172 28.84 12.97 -33.41
C SER A 172 28.84 12.51 -31.94
N PRO A 173 29.28 11.27 -31.63
CA PRO A 173 29.34 10.78 -30.25
C PRO A 173 30.13 11.73 -29.34
N GLY A 174 29.59 11.98 -28.15
CA GLY A 174 30.20 12.83 -27.14
C GLY A 174 31.25 12.11 -26.29
N PRO A 175 31.74 12.75 -25.21
CA PRO A 175 32.77 12.20 -24.35
C PRO A 175 32.34 10.88 -23.67
N LYS A 176 33.33 10.06 -23.30
CA LYS A 176 33.12 8.87 -22.48
C LYS A 176 33.22 9.21 -20.99
N ALA A 177 32.43 8.51 -20.19
CA ALA A 177 32.45 8.58 -18.74
C ALA A 177 32.46 7.16 -18.16
N CYS A 178 32.86 7.02 -16.90
CA CYS A 178 32.87 5.74 -16.22
C CYS A 178 32.30 5.87 -14.81
N ASN A 179 31.38 4.98 -14.47
CA ASN A 179 30.86 4.86 -13.11
C ASN A 179 31.66 3.79 -12.37
N VAL A 180 32.19 4.12 -11.19
CA VAL A 180 32.80 3.15 -10.27
C VAL A 180 31.85 2.98 -9.10
N LEU A 181 31.24 1.80 -8.99
CA LEU A 181 30.40 1.45 -7.84
C LEU A 181 31.30 0.83 -6.76
N PHE A 182 31.22 1.35 -5.53
CA PHE A 182 32.04 0.89 -4.43
C PHE A 182 31.29 0.92 -3.08
N ARG A 183 31.83 0.18 -2.10
CA ARG A 183 31.42 0.28 -0.70
C ARG A 183 32.53 0.91 0.13
N ALA A 184 32.12 1.84 0.99
CA ALA A 184 32.95 2.45 2.02
C ALA A 184 32.02 3.10 3.05
N ASP A 185 32.32 2.98 4.34
CA ASP A 185 31.58 3.68 5.40
C ASP A 185 32.05 5.14 5.49
N LEU A 186 31.22 6.04 4.98
CA LEU A 186 31.47 7.49 5.02
C LEU A 186 30.67 8.22 6.10
N SER A 187 30.04 7.49 7.04
CA SER A 187 29.18 8.06 8.08
C SER A 187 29.90 9.06 8.98
N ARG A 188 31.19 8.84 9.26
CA ARG A 188 32.03 9.75 10.07
C ARG A 188 32.41 11.05 9.36
N HIS A 189 32.35 11.08 8.03
CA HIS A 189 32.86 12.19 7.21
C HIS A 189 31.75 13.14 6.74
N LEU A 190 30.55 12.62 6.56
CA LEU A 190 29.41 13.34 6.01
C LEU A 190 28.51 13.89 7.12
N THR A 191 29.01 14.93 7.78
CA THR A 191 28.24 15.72 8.75
C THR A 191 27.07 16.43 8.06
N LYS A 192 26.07 16.87 8.84
CA LYS A 192 24.90 17.63 8.33
C LYS A 192 25.30 18.80 7.41
N SER A 193 26.42 19.47 7.71
CA SER A 193 26.94 20.59 6.91
C SER A 193 27.47 20.17 5.54
N ARG A 194 27.85 18.91 5.35
CA ARG A 194 28.48 18.38 4.13
C ARG A 194 27.54 17.59 3.24
N LEU A 195 26.34 17.27 3.71
CA LEU A 195 25.34 16.52 2.95
C LEU A 195 24.96 17.25 1.68
N CYS A 196 24.96 16.50 0.59
CA CYS A 196 24.70 16.97 -0.75
C CYS A 196 24.36 15.75 -1.63
N GLY A 197 23.62 15.96 -2.72
CA GLY A 197 23.31 14.88 -3.67
C GLY A 197 24.53 14.51 -4.52
N LEU A 198 25.25 15.52 -5.01
CA LEU A 198 26.45 15.38 -5.83
C LEU A 198 27.64 16.13 -5.21
N HIS A 199 28.75 15.42 -5.03
CA HIS A 199 29.99 15.97 -4.49
C HIS A 199 31.06 16.02 -5.58
N TRP A 200 31.18 17.15 -6.28
CA TRP A 200 32.22 17.35 -7.31
C TRP A 200 33.57 17.65 -6.66
N ILE A 201 34.60 16.92 -7.09
CA ILE A 201 35.94 16.97 -6.52
C ILE A 201 36.89 17.71 -7.48
N ILE A 202 37.57 18.73 -6.95
CA ILE A 202 38.43 19.65 -7.69
C ILE A 202 39.88 19.46 -7.21
N GLN A 203 40.67 18.72 -8.01
CA GLN A 203 42.08 18.44 -7.76
C GLN A 203 42.87 18.53 -9.07
N PRO A 204 43.25 19.74 -9.53
CA PRO A 204 43.98 19.93 -10.78
C PRO A 204 45.42 19.37 -10.74
N ASP A 205 45.98 19.19 -9.55
CA ASP A 205 47.33 18.68 -9.27
C ASP A 205 47.41 17.16 -9.07
N ARG A 206 46.29 16.45 -9.21
CA ARG A 206 46.22 15.03 -8.92
C ARG A 206 47.15 14.21 -9.81
N THR A 207 47.94 13.34 -9.18
CA THR A 207 48.90 12.45 -9.84
C THR A 207 48.27 11.12 -10.29
N LEU A 208 47.33 10.57 -9.50
CA LEU A 208 46.57 9.37 -9.88
C LEU A 208 45.46 9.75 -10.87
N PHE A 209 45.47 9.11 -12.05
CA PHE A 209 44.53 9.41 -13.14
C PHE A 209 44.43 10.92 -13.44
N PRO A 210 45.52 11.56 -13.90
CA PRO A 210 45.60 13.01 -14.04
C PRO A 210 44.57 13.54 -15.05
N GLY A 211 43.97 14.69 -14.75
CA GLY A 211 42.97 15.35 -15.60
C GLY A 211 41.56 14.72 -15.57
N VAL A 212 41.34 13.66 -14.79
CA VAL A 212 39.99 13.13 -14.56
C VAL A 212 39.17 14.10 -13.71
N VAL A 213 37.96 14.41 -14.16
CA VAL A 213 36.97 15.14 -13.36
C VAL A 213 36.02 14.11 -12.76
N ALA A 214 35.72 14.22 -11.46
CA ALA A 214 34.86 13.24 -10.81
C ALA A 214 33.92 13.82 -9.76
N HIS A 215 32.82 13.11 -9.51
CA HIS A 215 31.95 13.39 -8.39
C HIS A 215 31.47 12.11 -7.70
N PHE A 216 31.19 12.22 -6.40
CA PHE A 216 30.53 11.17 -5.63
C PHE A 216 29.03 11.40 -5.54
N ARG A 217 28.28 10.29 -5.52
CA ARG A 217 26.87 10.25 -5.15
C ARG A 217 26.56 9.02 -4.31
N ALA A 218 25.68 9.18 -3.33
CA ALA A 218 25.23 8.08 -2.50
C ALA A 218 24.27 7.16 -3.29
N VAL A 219 24.35 5.86 -3.05
CA VAL A 219 23.34 4.87 -3.48
C VAL A 219 22.57 4.38 -2.27
N ARG A 220 23.29 4.10 -1.18
CA ARG A 220 22.72 3.80 0.14
C ARG A 220 23.59 4.48 1.20
N PRO A 221 23.16 5.64 1.73
CA PRO A 221 23.86 6.26 2.82
C PRO A 221 23.96 5.30 4.01
N TRP A 222 25.13 5.08 4.61
CA TRP A 222 26.42 5.75 4.40
C TRP A 222 27.45 4.89 3.65
N ASN A 223 27.03 3.77 3.07
CA ASN A 223 27.90 2.62 2.81
C ASN A 223 28.13 2.30 1.33
N GLU A 224 27.23 2.70 0.43
CA GLU A 224 27.32 2.37 -1.00
C GLU A 224 27.29 3.64 -1.85
N TRP A 225 28.26 3.77 -2.74
CA TRP A 225 28.58 5.02 -3.43
C TRP A 225 28.93 4.76 -4.90
N VAL A 226 28.65 5.76 -5.75
CA VAL A 226 29.15 5.79 -7.12
C VAL A 226 30.07 6.99 -7.28
N LEU A 227 31.28 6.74 -7.80
CA LEU A 227 32.15 7.75 -8.38
C LEU A 227 31.84 7.83 -9.87
N VAL A 228 31.39 8.99 -10.35
CA VAL A 228 31.24 9.24 -11.79
C VAL A 228 32.45 10.03 -12.25
N ALA A 229 33.21 9.45 -13.18
CA ALA A 229 34.45 10.02 -13.69
C ALA A 229 34.34 10.37 -15.18
N PHE A 230 34.94 11.47 -15.58
CA PHE A 230 35.08 11.93 -16.96
C PHE A 230 36.57 12.04 -17.31
N GLY A 231 36.98 11.43 -18.42
CA GLY A 231 38.38 11.43 -18.83
C GLY A 231 38.81 12.75 -19.47
N PRO A 232 40.11 13.07 -19.42
CA PRO A 232 40.64 14.24 -20.12
C PRO A 232 40.39 14.11 -21.63
N GLN A 233 40.10 15.24 -22.29
CA GLN A 233 39.82 15.31 -23.74
C GLN A 233 38.68 14.39 -24.22
N GLY A 234 37.79 13.95 -23.31
CA GLY A 234 36.61 13.15 -23.63
C GLY A 234 36.86 11.64 -23.79
N GLY A 235 38.07 11.16 -23.45
CA GLY A 235 38.40 9.74 -23.40
C GLY A 235 37.74 8.99 -22.24
N ASN A 236 37.85 7.66 -22.22
CA ASN A 236 37.46 6.86 -21.06
C ASN A 236 38.47 7.11 -19.92
N PRO A 237 38.01 7.54 -18.73
CA PRO A 237 38.92 7.84 -17.61
C PRO A 237 39.70 6.62 -17.10
N PHE A 238 39.19 5.41 -17.33
CA PHE A 238 39.75 4.16 -16.79
C PHE A 238 39.93 3.11 -17.91
N GLU A 239 40.35 3.54 -19.10
CA GLU A 239 40.62 2.64 -20.22
C GLU A 239 41.64 1.56 -19.81
N GLY A 240 41.28 0.28 -20.00
CA GLY A 240 42.15 -0.86 -19.65
C GLY A 240 42.26 -1.17 -18.15
N VAL A 241 41.56 -0.46 -17.28
CA VAL A 241 41.57 -0.66 -15.82
C VAL A 241 40.41 -1.58 -15.41
N SER A 242 40.68 -2.56 -14.55
CA SER A 242 39.67 -3.46 -13.99
C SER A 242 39.26 -3.07 -12.57
N ALA A 243 38.16 -3.63 -12.07
CA ALA A 243 37.68 -3.44 -10.69
C ALA A 243 38.67 -3.93 -9.62
N GLN A 244 39.63 -4.78 -9.99
CA GLN A 244 40.66 -5.30 -9.09
C GLN A 244 41.91 -4.43 -9.05
N ASN A 245 41.98 -3.33 -9.82
CA ASN A 245 43.15 -2.45 -9.79
C ASN A 245 43.22 -1.71 -8.44
N PRO A 246 44.29 -1.90 -7.64
CA PRO A 246 44.45 -1.23 -6.34
C PRO A 246 44.52 0.29 -6.46
N GLU A 247 44.95 0.84 -7.60
CA GLU A 247 45.02 2.29 -7.81
C GLU A 247 43.64 2.97 -7.76
N LEU A 248 42.55 2.23 -7.99
CA LEU A 248 41.19 2.76 -7.84
C LEU A 248 40.81 2.98 -6.37
N VAL A 249 41.30 2.11 -5.48
CA VAL A 249 41.11 2.25 -4.03
C VAL A 249 41.88 3.49 -3.55
N ASP A 250 43.11 3.65 -3.99
CA ASP A 250 43.94 4.81 -3.65
C ASP A 250 43.37 6.10 -4.23
N LEU A 251 42.81 6.07 -5.44
CA LEU A 251 42.05 7.19 -6.01
C LEU A 251 40.86 7.58 -5.14
N ILE A 252 40.06 6.61 -4.68
CA ILE A 252 38.89 6.91 -3.83
C ILE A 252 39.34 7.49 -2.49
N ARG A 253 40.37 6.93 -1.85
CA ARG A 253 40.96 7.48 -0.62
C ARG A 253 41.41 8.92 -0.79
N GLN A 254 42.12 9.23 -1.88
CA GLN A 254 42.57 10.57 -2.21
C GLN A 254 41.42 11.54 -2.47
N LEU A 255 40.40 11.13 -3.24
CA LEU A 255 39.22 11.96 -3.53
C LEU A 255 38.33 12.17 -2.31
N VAL A 256 38.31 11.21 -1.37
CA VAL A 256 37.65 11.37 -0.07
C VAL A 256 38.46 12.30 0.84
N GLY A 257 39.79 12.20 0.79
CA GLY A 257 40.73 12.87 1.70
C GLY A 257 41.06 12.04 2.95
N ASP A 258 40.91 10.71 2.90
CA ASP A 258 41.19 9.81 4.03
C ASP A 258 41.86 8.51 3.56
N ASP A 259 43.17 8.42 3.81
CA ASP A 259 43.99 7.26 3.44
C ASP A 259 43.69 6.00 4.26
N SER A 260 42.99 6.13 5.40
CA SER A 260 42.64 5.01 6.27
C SER A 260 41.37 4.28 5.84
N LEU A 261 40.65 4.80 4.83
CA LEU A 261 39.35 4.29 4.44
C LEU A 261 39.43 2.86 3.89
N ASP A 262 38.54 1.99 4.37
CA ASP A 262 38.32 0.68 3.78
C ASP A 262 37.36 0.80 2.59
N VAL A 263 37.81 0.36 1.42
CA VAL A 263 37.12 0.57 0.14
C VAL A 263 37.06 -0.75 -0.63
N GLU A 264 35.84 -1.17 -0.95
CA GLU A 264 35.57 -2.34 -1.80
C GLU A 264 35.02 -1.86 -3.15
N ILE A 265 35.78 -2.03 -4.23
CA ILE A 265 35.28 -1.76 -5.59
C ILE A 265 34.39 -2.92 -6.04
N LEU A 266 33.15 -2.61 -6.45
CA LEU A 266 32.19 -3.61 -6.91
C LEU A 266 32.19 -3.77 -8.44
N THR A 267 32.10 -2.67 -9.19
CA THR A 267 32.08 -2.70 -10.66
C THR A 267 32.48 -1.37 -11.29
N LEU A 268 32.93 -1.43 -12.55
CA LEU A 268 33.18 -0.28 -13.42
C LEU A 268 32.29 -0.37 -14.66
N ASP A 269 31.53 0.69 -14.93
CA ASP A 269 30.64 0.78 -16.08
C ASP A 269 30.99 2.01 -16.93
N ALA A 270 31.68 1.79 -18.05
CA ALA A 270 31.97 2.84 -19.02
C ALA A 270 30.77 3.08 -19.95
N TRP A 271 30.44 4.35 -20.18
CA TRP A 271 29.33 4.77 -21.04
C TRP A 271 29.72 5.98 -21.90
N THR A 272 28.97 6.21 -22.98
CA THR A 272 29.25 7.28 -23.95
C THR A 272 28.07 8.24 -24.00
N VAL A 273 28.34 9.53 -23.87
CA VAL A 273 27.33 10.57 -24.10
C VAL A 273 26.90 10.53 -25.56
N ARG A 274 25.60 10.45 -25.82
CA ARG A 274 25.02 10.51 -27.16
C ARG A 274 24.05 11.66 -27.24
N GLU A 275 23.92 12.21 -28.44
CA GLU A 275 22.95 13.23 -28.80
C GLU A 275 22.20 12.71 -30.01
N SER A 276 21.07 12.06 -29.75
CA SER A 276 20.31 11.36 -30.78
C SER A 276 18.85 11.27 -30.39
N VAL A 277 17.95 11.69 -31.29
CA VAL A 277 16.50 11.56 -31.11
C VAL A 277 15.87 11.05 -32.39
N ALA A 278 14.90 10.15 -32.28
CA ALA A 278 14.12 9.66 -33.41
C ALA A 278 13.25 10.79 -33.97
N GLU A 279 13.15 10.89 -35.30
CA GLU A 279 12.30 11.88 -35.98
C GLU A 279 10.81 11.60 -35.74
N THR A 280 10.44 10.32 -35.57
CA THR A 280 9.11 9.88 -35.15
C THR A 280 9.23 8.78 -34.11
N TYR A 281 8.27 8.70 -33.18
CA TYR A 281 8.24 7.65 -32.15
C TYR A 281 7.29 6.51 -32.50
N SER A 282 6.53 6.66 -33.58
CA SER A 282 5.72 5.61 -34.17
C SER A 282 5.77 5.67 -35.69
N LYS A 283 5.38 4.58 -36.33
CA LYS A 283 5.04 4.56 -37.76
C LYS A 283 3.52 4.49 -37.85
N ASP A 284 2.93 5.40 -38.62
CA ASP A 284 1.47 5.50 -38.74
C ASP A 284 0.86 4.19 -39.26
N ASP A 285 -0.28 3.80 -38.70
CA ASP A 285 -1.04 2.58 -39.01
C ASP A 285 -0.28 1.25 -38.88
N GLN A 286 0.87 1.27 -38.18
CA GLN A 286 1.71 0.09 -38.02
C GLN A 286 1.69 -0.50 -36.61
N ASN A 287 1.02 0.08 -35.61
CA ASN A 287 1.04 -0.44 -34.23
C ASN A 287 2.47 -0.68 -33.68
N LEU A 288 3.43 0.14 -34.14
CA LEU A 288 4.85 0.06 -33.82
C LEU A 288 5.31 1.36 -33.15
N PHE A 289 5.90 1.23 -31.96
CA PHE A 289 6.21 2.39 -31.10
C PHE A 289 7.61 2.26 -30.49
N LEU A 290 8.41 3.33 -30.52
CA LEU A 290 9.65 3.47 -29.77
C LEU A 290 9.41 4.24 -28.47
N LEU A 291 10.06 3.81 -27.38
CA LEU A 291 9.94 4.45 -26.07
C LEU A 291 11.31 4.55 -25.39
N GLY A 292 11.50 5.60 -24.58
CA GLY A 292 12.71 5.80 -23.79
C GLY A 292 13.99 5.89 -24.63
N ASP A 293 15.08 5.28 -24.16
CA ASP A 293 16.40 5.31 -24.81
C ASP A 293 16.42 4.77 -26.26
N ALA A 294 15.40 3.99 -26.65
CA ALA A 294 15.23 3.58 -28.05
C ALA A 294 14.92 4.79 -28.95
N ALA A 295 14.24 5.80 -28.42
CA ALA A 295 13.74 6.98 -29.11
C ALA A 295 14.57 8.25 -28.82
N HIS A 296 15.13 8.44 -27.63
CA HIS A 296 15.91 9.65 -27.26
C HIS A 296 17.13 9.31 -26.41
N ARG A 297 18.28 9.94 -26.69
CA ARG A 297 19.58 9.64 -26.08
C ARG A 297 20.32 10.94 -25.82
N HIS A 298 20.69 11.16 -24.57
CA HIS A 298 21.22 12.41 -24.06
C HIS A 298 22.17 12.15 -22.86
N PRO A 299 23.00 13.13 -22.46
CA PRO A 299 23.76 13.05 -21.21
C PRO A 299 22.85 13.03 -19.97
N PRO A 300 23.35 12.61 -18.79
CA PRO A 300 22.55 12.51 -17.57
C PRO A 300 22.17 13.87 -16.94
N THR A 301 22.60 14.99 -17.53
CA THR A 301 22.27 16.35 -17.10
C THR A 301 20.77 16.52 -16.88
N PHE A 302 20.38 17.30 -15.87
CA PHE A 302 18.99 17.47 -15.39
C PHE A 302 18.33 16.21 -14.79
N GLY A 303 18.91 15.01 -14.97
CA GLY A 303 18.35 13.75 -14.47
C GLY A 303 17.04 13.32 -15.16
N LEU A 304 16.68 13.89 -16.32
CA LEU A 304 15.33 13.74 -16.88
C LEU A 304 15.10 12.48 -17.72
N GLY A 305 16.13 11.69 -18.06
CA GLY A 305 15.99 10.56 -19.00
C GLY A 305 14.96 9.51 -18.57
N SER A 306 15.18 8.86 -17.43
CA SER A 306 14.22 7.87 -16.90
C SER A 306 12.85 8.46 -16.58
N ASN A 307 12.80 9.74 -16.19
CA ASN A 307 11.54 10.45 -15.95
C ASN A 307 10.71 10.57 -17.24
N THR A 308 11.36 10.88 -18.36
CA THR A 308 10.72 10.96 -19.68
C THR A 308 10.32 9.57 -20.18
N CYS A 309 11.14 8.53 -19.94
CA CYS A 309 10.77 7.15 -20.28
C CYS A 309 9.46 6.70 -19.61
N ILE A 310 9.26 7.02 -18.32
CA ILE A 310 8.03 6.70 -17.59
C ILE A 310 6.83 7.43 -18.22
N GLN A 311 7.01 8.69 -18.60
CA GLN A 311 5.94 9.51 -19.17
C GLN A 311 5.60 9.12 -20.62
N ASP A 312 6.58 8.66 -21.41
CA ASP A 312 6.34 8.07 -22.74
C ASP A 312 5.40 6.87 -22.61
N ALA A 313 5.70 5.97 -21.68
CA ALA A 313 4.87 4.80 -21.41
C ALA A 313 3.49 5.19 -20.88
N TYR A 314 3.40 6.18 -19.98
CA TYR A 314 2.14 6.65 -19.40
C TYR A 314 1.21 7.29 -20.46
N ASN A 315 1.77 8.06 -21.40
CA ASN A 315 1.02 8.63 -22.52
C ASN A 315 0.49 7.55 -23.48
N LEU A 316 1.29 6.52 -23.78
CA LEU A 316 0.93 5.50 -24.76
C LEU A 316 -0.04 4.44 -24.20
N ALA A 317 0.14 4.01 -22.95
CA ALA A 317 -0.56 2.86 -22.38
C ALA A 317 -2.09 2.97 -22.45
N TRP A 318 -2.65 4.13 -22.09
CA TRP A 318 -4.11 4.31 -22.11
C TRP A 318 -4.67 4.35 -23.55
N LYS A 319 -3.93 4.96 -24.49
CA LYS A 319 -4.32 5.04 -25.91
C LYS A 319 -4.42 3.65 -26.51
N VAL A 320 -3.40 2.82 -26.32
CA VAL A 320 -3.40 1.42 -26.77
C VAL A 320 -4.52 0.64 -26.10
N ALA A 321 -4.75 0.84 -24.80
CA ALA A 321 -5.82 0.15 -24.07
C ALA A 321 -7.20 0.54 -24.61
N TYR A 322 -7.44 1.80 -24.94
CA TYR A 322 -8.71 2.28 -25.49
C TYR A 322 -8.95 1.75 -26.90
N VAL A 323 -7.94 1.81 -27.77
CA VAL A 323 -8.05 1.23 -29.13
C VAL A 323 -8.26 -0.29 -29.06
N SER A 324 -7.53 -0.99 -28.19
CA SER A 324 -7.69 -2.45 -28.00
C SER A 324 -9.07 -2.86 -27.49
N LYS A 325 -9.76 -1.98 -26.77
CA LYS A 325 -11.13 -2.20 -26.27
C LYS A 325 -12.21 -1.77 -27.26
N GLY A 326 -11.84 -1.18 -28.40
CA GLY A 326 -12.79 -0.56 -29.34
C GLY A 326 -13.40 0.74 -28.84
N TRP A 327 -12.85 1.34 -27.77
CA TRP A 327 -13.30 2.62 -27.22
C TRP A 327 -12.80 3.82 -28.02
N ALA A 328 -11.70 3.66 -28.76
CA ALA A 328 -11.12 4.65 -29.64
C ALA A 328 -10.78 4.02 -31.01
N GLY A 329 -10.77 4.83 -32.06
CA GLY A 329 -10.26 4.42 -33.36
C GLY A 329 -8.73 4.44 -33.41
N PRO A 330 -8.12 3.75 -34.40
CA PRO A 330 -6.66 3.63 -34.53
C PRO A 330 -5.96 4.98 -34.67
N GLY A 331 -6.63 6.00 -35.22
CA GLY A 331 -6.10 7.36 -35.33
C GLY A 331 -5.70 8.01 -34.01
N LEU A 332 -6.21 7.53 -32.86
CA LEU A 332 -5.75 7.99 -31.55
C LEU A 332 -4.26 7.67 -31.32
N LEU A 333 -3.74 6.56 -31.87
CA LEU A 333 -2.35 6.13 -31.64
C LEU A 333 -1.33 7.05 -32.31
N ALA A 334 -1.69 7.72 -33.41
CA ALA A 334 -0.83 8.69 -34.08
C ALA A 334 -0.46 9.88 -33.18
N SER A 335 -1.34 10.21 -32.21
CA SER A 335 -1.07 11.28 -31.23
C SER A 335 0.16 10.99 -30.35
N TYR A 336 0.59 9.74 -30.20
CA TYR A 336 1.76 9.43 -29.37
C TYR A 336 3.03 10.10 -29.90
N SER A 337 3.33 9.94 -31.20
CA SER A 337 4.52 10.59 -31.78
C SER A 337 4.37 12.11 -31.81
N GLN A 338 3.19 12.63 -32.11
CA GLN A 338 2.92 14.08 -32.14
C GLN A 338 3.14 14.73 -30.77
N GLU A 339 2.85 14.01 -29.68
CA GLU A 339 2.93 14.53 -28.32
C GLU A 339 4.30 14.30 -27.67
N ARG A 340 4.91 13.13 -27.87
CA ARG A 340 6.12 12.72 -27.13
C ARG A 340 7.42 13.02 -27.85
N GLN A 341 7.43 13.02 -29.18
CA GLN A 341 8.66 13.30 -29.94
C GLN A 341 9.21 14.70 -29.69
N PRO A 342 8.40 15.79 -29.68
CA PRO A 342 8.91 17.13 -29.40
C PRO A 342 9.56 17.24 -28.02
N ILE A 343 8.97 16.59 -27.02
CA ILE A 343 9.48 16.60 -25.64
C ILE A 343 10.82 15.89 -25.54
N GLY A 344 10.97 14.72 -26.19
CA GLY A 344 12.26 14.04 -26.23
C GLY A 344 13.31 14.82 -27.03
N ALA A 345 12.92 15.57 -28.06
CA ALA A 345 13.82 16.44 -28.81
C ALA A 345 14.31 17.62 -27.96
N ASP A 346 13.42 18.28 -27.22
CA ASP A 346 13.76 19.35 -26.27
C ASP A 346 14.69 18.82 -25.17
N LEU A 347 14.37 17.67 -24.58
CA LEU A 347 15.23 17.02 -23.60
C LEU A 347 16.65 16.76 -24.12
N VAL A 348 16.77 16.21 -25.33
CA VAL A 348 18.07 15.93 -25.95
C VAL A 348 18.82 17.23 -26.21
N ARG A 349 18.16 18.27 -26.73
CA ARG A 349 18.76 19.58 -26.98
C ARG A 349 19.26 20.22 -25.69
N GLU A 350 18.40 20.37 -24.69
CA GLU A 350 18.74 21.08 -23.46
C GLU A 350 19.83 20.34 -22.65
N SER A 351 19.72 19.01 -22.52
CA SER A 351 20.72 18.21 -21.80
C SER A 351 22.12 18.33 -22.41
N ASN A 352 22.20 18.37 -23.75
CA ASN A 352 23.47 18.54 -24.47
C ASN A 352 23.98 20.00 -24.44
N ASN A 353 23.10 20.99 -24.53
CA ASN A 353 23.48 22.38 -24.32
C ASN A 353 24.09 22.58 -22.92
N HIS A 354 23.47 22.00 -21.90
CA HIS A 354 23.91 22.19 -20.53
C HIS A 354 25.20 21.40 -20.18
N ILE A 355 25.40 20.17 -20.69
CA ILE A 355 26.69 19.48 -20.45
C ILE A 355 27.88 20.23 -21.07
N ARG A 356 27.67 20.95 -22.19
CA ARG A 356 28.70 21.80 -22.80
C ARG A 356 29.03 23.00 -21.89
N LYS A 357 28.04 23.57 -21.21
CA LYS A 357 28.26 24.65 -20.21
C LYS A 357 29.06 24.18 -19.00
N ASN A 358 28.92 22.91 -18.57
CA ASN A 358 29.72 22.36 -17.45
C ASN A 358 31.24 22.44 -17.71
N ALA A 359 31.70 22.45 -18.97
CA ALA A 359 33.12 22.62 -19.29
C ALA A 359 33.70 23.95 -18.79
N GLU A 360 32.89 25.01 -18.77
CA GLU A 360 33.32 26.34 -18.32
C GLU A 360 33.59 26.35 -16.81
N LEU A 361 32.77 25.66 -16.03
CA LEU A 361 32.98 25.49 -14.60
C LEU A 361 34.33 24.78 -14.32
N PHE A 362 34.65 23.72 -15.06
CA PHE A 362 35.93 23.03 -14.93
C PHE A 362 37.12 23.88 -15.42
N ARG A 363 36.90 24.75 -16.41
CA ARG A 363 37.90 25.73 -16.86
C ARG A 363 38.23 26.74 -15.75
N VAL A 364 37.23 27.25 -15.03
CA VAL A 364 37.44 28.20 -13.92
C VAL A 364 38.32 27.60 -12.83
N PHE A 365 38.12 26.32 -12.50
CA PHE A 365 38.95 25.60 -11.52
C PHE A 365 40.28 25.06 -12.07
N GLY A 366 40.64 25.38 -13.31
CA GLY A 366 41.91 24.95 -13.89
C GLY A 366 42.01 23.44 -14.13
N MET A 367 40.90 22.69 -14.07
CA MET A 367 40.87 21.23 -14.29
C MET A 367 41.19 20.85 -15.74
N MET A 368 41.14 21.82 -16.66
CA MET A 368 41.50 21.67 -18.07
C MET A 368 42.90 22.21 -18.40
N ALA A 369 43.61 22.79 -17.42
CA ALA A 369 44.96 23.32 -17.59
C ALA A 369 46.02 22.29 -17.17
N PRO A 370 47.30 22.45 -17.58
CA PRO A 370 48.40 21.68 -16.99
C PRO A 370 48.43 21.84 -15.47
N ALA A 371 48.76 20.76 -14.75
CA ALA A 371 48.65 20.68 -13.28
C ALA A 371 49.16 21.93 -12.54
N ALA A 372 50.39 22.37 -12.83
CA ALA A 372 51.01 23.53 -12.16
C ALA A 372 50.23 24.84 -12.37
N GLU A 373 49.65 25.04 -13.55
CA GLU A 373 48.81 26.21 -13.83
C GLU A 373 47.44 26.05 -13.18
N GLY A 374 46.84 24.86 -13.21
CA GLY A 374 45.57 24.58 -12.52
C GLY A 374 45.64 24.79 -11.00
N THR A 375 46.73 24.35 -10.35
CA THR A 375 46.96 24.61 -8.92
C THR A 375 47.00 26.10 -8.62
N LYS A 376 47.78 26.86 -9.40
CA LYS A 376 47.88 28.32 -9.26
C LYS A 376 46.52 29.00 -9.42
N GLN A 377 45.71 28.51 -10.34
CA GLN A 377 44.38 29.03 -10.62
C GLN A 377 43.39 28.83 -9.46
N VAL A 378 43.45 27.68 -8.78
CA VAL A 378 42.67 27.42 -7.56
C VAL A 378 43.19 28.25 -6.38
N ASP A 379 44.50 28.29 -6.18
CA ASP A 379 45.16 29.08 -5.12
C ASP A 379 44.77 30.57 -5.17
N GLN A 380 44.71 31.14 -6.39
CA GLN A 380 44.28 32.52 -6.64
C GLN A 380 42.88 32.87 -6.11
N LEU A 381 41.98 31.90 -5.91
CA LEU A 381 40.64 32.16 -5.35
C LEU A 381 40.71 32.75 -3.94
N SER A 382 41.76 32.40 -3.18
CA SER A 382 41.98 32.89 -1.80
C SER A 382 42.69 34.25 -1.73
N HIS A 383 43.25 34.72 -2.84
CA HIS A 383 44.07 35.94 -2.86
C HIS A 383 43.23 37.23 -2.83
N ALA A 384 43.67 38.18 -2.01
CA ALA A 384 43.11 39.53 -1.93
C ALA A 384 43.72 40.47 -2.98
N THR A 385 43.69 40.07 -4.26
CA THR A 385 44.20 40.86 -5.40
C THR A 385 43.10 41.09 -6.45
N PRO A 386 43.26 42.04 -7.39
CA PRO A 386 42.33 42.21 -8.50
C PRO A 386 42.11 40.92 -9.30
N GLU A 387 43.16 40.13 -9.52
CA GLU A 387 43.11 38.85 -10.23
C GLU A 387 42.30 37.80 -9.44
N GLY A 388 42.52 37.71 -8.12
CA GLY A 388 41.73 36.82 -7.26
C GLY A 388 40.26 37.23 -7.20
N SER A 389 39.98 38.54 -7.22
CA SER A 389 38.61 39.06 -7.31
C SER A 389 37.94 38.71 -8.64
N ALA A 390 38.65 38.83 -9.76
CA ALA A 390 38.14 38.44 -11.08
C ALA A 390 37.84 36.95 -11.13
N ARG A 391 38.71 36.10 -10.58
CA ARG A 391 38.47 34.64 -10.51
C ARG A 391 37.27 34.25 -9.66
N ARG A 392 37.07 34.90 -8.52
CA ARG A 392 35.84 34.67 -7.72
C ARG A 392 34.60 35.10 -8.48
N ALA A 393 34.66 36.19 -9.24
CA ALA A 393 33.54 36.62 -10.09
C ALA A 393 33.24 35.58 -11.19
N ASP A 394 34.28 35.06 -11.86
CA ASP A 394 34.13 33.98 -12.85
C ASP A 394 33.52 32.71 -12.22
N LEU A 395 33.96 32.34 -11.01
CA LEU A 395 33.38 31.22 -10.25
C LEU A 395 31.90 31.42 -9.97
N TYR A 396 31.52 32.57 -9.42
CA TYR A 396 30.11 32.83 -9.10
C TYR A 396 29.24 32.88 -10.36
N ALA A 397 29.74 33.41 -11.47
CA ALA A 397 29.04 33.37 -12.75
C ALA A 397 28.84 31.92 -13.24
N ALA A 398 29.87 31.07 -13.17
CA ALA A 398 29.77 29.67 -13.56
C ALA A 398 28.84 28.85 -12.65
N LEU A 399 28.78 29.16 -11.35
CA LEU A 399 27.83 28.55 -10.41
C LEU A 399 26.38 28.95 -10.72
N GLU A 400 26.14 30.22 -11.04
CA GLU A 400 24.81 30.70 -11.43
C GLU A 400 24.34 30.05 -12.74
N ASP A 401 25.22 29.93 -13.75
CA ASP A 401 24.89 29.21 -14.99
C ASP A 401 24.54 27.74 -14.75
N LYS A 402 25.25 27.07 -13.83
CA LYS A 402 24.98 25.67 -13.46
C LYS A 402 23.68 25.50 -12.68
N LYS A 403 23.22 26.54 -11.97
CA LYS A 403 21.99 26.51 -11.19
C LYS A 403 20.76 26.16 -12.02
N GLN A 404 20.73 26.54 -13.30
CA GLN A 404 19.68 26.18 -14.26
C GLN A 404 19.41 24.66 -14.31
N GLU A 405 20.42 23.81 -14.08
CA GLU A 405 20.27 22.35 -14.00
C GLU A 405 19.29 21.91 -12.90
N PHE A 406 19.37 22.61 -11.76
CA PHE A 406 18.66 22.30 -10.53
C PHE A 406 17.36 23.09 -10.36
N GLU A 407 17.09 24.03 -11.28
CA GLU A 407 15.84 24.80 -11.37
C GLU A 407 14.99 24.38 -12.58
N SER A 408 15.23 23.20 -13.15
CA SER A 408 14.63 22.74 -14.42
C SER A 408 13.16 22.28 -14.32
N LEU A 409 12.38 22.86 -13.41
CA LEU A 409 10.97 22.52 -13.20
C LEU A 409 10.12 22.84 -14.45
N GLY A 410 10.42 23.97 -15.11
CA GLY A 410 9.78 24.39 -16.36
C GLY A 410 9.97 23.35 -17.46
N LEU A 411 11.20 22.87 -17.68
CA LEU A 411 11.52 21.86 -18.67
C LEU A 411 10.73 20.56 -18.45
N ALA A 412 10.50 20.16 -17.20
CA ALA A 412 9.78 18.94 -16.86
C ALA A 412 8.23 19.10 -16.85
N HIS A 413 7.74 20.32 -16.58
CA HIS A 413 6.31 20.62 -16.48
C HIS A 413 5.69 21.03 -17.81
N ASN A 414 6.32 21.96 -18.54
CA ASN A 414 5.75 22.74 -19.66
C ASN A 414 5.49 21.93 -20.95
N HIS A 415 5.42 20.61 -20.82
CA HIS A 415 4.95 19.72 -21.87
C HIS A 415 3.58 20.18 -22.35
N PHE A 416 3.47 20.40 -23.66
CA PHE A 416 2.24 20.84 -24.29
C PHE A 416 1.93 19.99 -25.51
N TYR A 417 0.75 19.39 -25.51
CA TYR A 417 0.33 18.44 -26.52
C TYR A 417 -0.45 19.11 -27.63
N VAL A 418 0.00 18.87 -28.87
CA VAL A 418 -0.69 19.28 -30.10
C VAL A 418 -0.94 18.02 -30.92
N SER A 419 -2.18 17.55 -30.92
CA SER A 419 -2.58 16.33 -31.61
C SER A 419 -4.10 16.28 -31.77
N LYS A 420 -4.61 15.27 -32.50
CA LYS A 420 -6.06 14.98 -32.55
C LYS A 420 -6.64 14.57 -31.18
N ALA A 421 -5.80 14.18 -30.22
CA ALA A 421 -6.24 13.82 -28.87
C ALA A 421 -6.39 15.06 -27.94
N VAL A 422 -6.39 16.26 -28.53
CA VAL A 422 -6.64 17.55 -27.88
C VAL A 422 -7.63 18.33 -28.77
N TYR A 423 -8.70 18.86 -28.17
CA TYR A 423 -9.75 19.59 -28.87
C TYR A 423 -9.57 21.09 -28.64
N LEU A 424 -9.32 21.83 -29.72
CA LEU A 424 -9.00 23.26 -29.69
C LEU A 424 -10.07 24.16 -30.33
N ASP A 425 -11.09 23.60 -30.98
CA ASP A 425 -12.04 24.38 -31.80
C ASP A 425 -12.87 25.39 -30.97
N ASP A 426 -12.97 25.20 -29.64
CA ASP A 426 -13.68 26.11 -28.73
C ASP A 426 -12.75 27.15 -28.07
N GLU A 427 -11.44 27.09 -28.31
CA GLU A 427 -10.52 28.06 -27.71
C GLU A 427 -10.58 29.39 -28.48
N PRO A 428 -10.95 30.50 -27.83
CA PRO A 428 -11.15 31.78 -28.50
C PRO A 428 -9.83 32.48 -28.87
N SER A 429 -8.70 31.96 -28.40
CA SER A 429 -7.38 32.56 -28.59
C SER A 429 -6.31 31.48 -28.69
N PRO A 430 -5.18 31.77 -29.36
CA PRO A 430 -4.02 30.89 -29.36
C PRO A 430 -3.53 30.59 -27.95
N ARG A 431 -2.70 29.54 -27.84
CA ARG A 431 -2.01 29.19 -26.61
C ARG A 431 -1.28 30.43 -26.04
N PRO A 432 -1.39 30.72 -24.73
CA PRO A 432 -0.61 31.77 -24.11
C PRO A 432 0.90 31.53 -24.27
N GLU A 433 1.66 32.58 -24.57
CA GLU A 433 3.13 32.53 -24.56
C GLU A 433 3.65 32.38 -23.12
N LEU A 434 4.78 31.69 -22.96
CA LEU A 434 5.47 31.61 -21.68
C LEU A 434 6.36 32.85 -21.53
N GLU A 435 6.24 33.55 -20.41
CA GLU A 435 7.17 34.61 -20.02
C GLU A 435 8.40 34.02 -19.33
N GLY A 436 9.60 34.44 -19.72
CA GLY A 436 10.85 34.02 -19.10
C GLY A 436 11.49 32.77 -19.72
N ASP A 437 12.41 32.13 -18.97
CA ASP A 437 13.16 30.97 -19.44
C ASP A 437 12.31 29.69 -19.34
N PRO A 438 12.04 28.98 -20.45
CA PRO A 438 11.22 27.76 -20.46
C PRO A 438 11.79 26.59 -19.66
N VAL A 439 13.08 26.62 -19.34
CA VAL A 439 13.70 25.60 -18.48
C VAL A 439 13.28 25.79 -17.03
N VAL A 440 13.15 27.05 -16.59
CA VAL A 440 12.97 27.44 -15.19
C VAL A 440 11.54 27.80 -14.86
N GLU A 441 10.91 28.62 -15.69
CA GLU A 441 9.56 29.15 -15.48
C GLU A 441 8.48 28.12 -15.80
N VAL A 442 7.40 28.12 -15.02
CA VAL A 442 6.32 27.13 -15.12
C VAL A 442 5.03 27.79 -15.61
N GLN A 443 4.47 27.27 -16.69
CA GLN A 443 3.17 27.71 -17.20
C GLN A 443 2.03 26.82 -16.67
N ILE A 444 1.36 27.25 -15.61
CA ILE A 444 0.18 26.55 -15.06
C ILE A 444 -1.08 27.02 -15.81
N SER A 445 -1.75 26.12 -16.52
CA SER A 445 -2.93 26.47 -17.31
C SER A 445 -3.87 25.28 -17.53
N THR A 446 -5.17 25.55 -17.67
CA THR A 446 -6.15 24.56 -18.19
C THR A 446 -6.31 24.63 -19.71
N TYR A 447 -5.50 25.41 -20.42
CA TYR A 447 -5.53 25.45 -21.89
C TYR A 447 -5.31 24.04 -22.45
N PRO A 448 -6.18 23.52 -23.34
CA PRO A 448 -6.10 22.14 -23.84
C PRO A 448 -4.71 21.83 -24.41
N GLY A 449 -4.20 20.65 -24.05
CA GLY A 449 -2.81 20.24 -24.31
C GLY A 449 -1.86 20.48 -23.14
N SER A 450 -2.26 21.26 -22.12
CA SER A 450 -1.49 21.45 -20.89
C SER A 450 -1.74 20.32 -19.88
N ARG A 451 -0.84 20.16 -18.91
CA ARG A 451 -1.09 19.32 -17.73
C ARG A 451 -2.23 19.90 -16.89
N LEU A 452 -3.03 19.03 -16.25
CA LEU A 452 -4.02 19.46 -15.27
C LEU A 452 -3.33 20.23 -14.13
N PRO A 453 -3.75 21.47 -13.81
CA PRO A 453 -3.17 22.20 -12.69
C PRO A 453 -3.42 21.52 -11.34
N HIS A 454 -2.37 21.44 -10.51
CA HIS A 454 -2.51 21.08 -9.11
C HIS A 454 -3.21 22.21 -8.32
N ALA A 455 -4.23 21.82 -7.57
CA ALA A 455 -4.77 22.59 -6.46
C ALA A 455 -5.14 21.64 -5.33
N TRP A 456 -4.87 22.03 -4.10
CA TRP A 456 -5.42 21.34 -2.94
C TRP A 456 -6.86 21.75 -2.72
N ILE A 457 -7.75 20.76 -2.72
CA ILE A 457 -9.18 20.89 -2.44
C ILE A 457 -9.53 20.01 -1.24
N ASP A 458 -10.61 20.32 -0.56
CA ASP A 458 -11.05 19.65 0.67
C ASP A 458 -12.31 18.82 0.42
N LYS A 459 -12.53 17.80 1.26
CA LYS A 459 -13.88 17.27 1.45
C LYS A 459 -14.75 18.27 2.22
N PRO A 460 -16.08 18.25 2.06
CA PRO A 460 -16.99 19.20 2.73
C PRO A 460 -16.79 19.32 4.25
N ASN A 461 -16.41 18.24 4.92
CA ASN A 461 -16.16 18.17 6.36
C ASN A 461 -14.70 18.46 6.78
N ARG A 462 -13.83 18.88 5.85
CA ARG A 462 -12.41 19.24 6.10
C ARG A 462 -11.56 18.13 6.73
N VAL A 463 -11.92 16.85 6.57
CA VAL A 463 -11.18 15.71 7.17
C VAL A 463 -10.03 15.18 6.29
N GLY A 464 -9.74 15.84 5.16
CA GLY A 464 -8.62 15.45 4.29
C GLY A 464 -8.57 16.26 3.01
N MET A 465 -7.43 16.92 2.79
CA MET A 465 -7.10 17.60 1.53
C MET A 465 -6.70 16.57 0.48
N ILE A 466 -7.06 16.84 -0.77
CA ILE A 466 -6.73 16.02 -1.94
C ILE A 466 -6.29 16.94 -3.08
N SER A 467 -5.38 16.47 -3.93
CA SER A 467 -4.99 17.21 -5.12
C SER A 467 -6.04 17.03 -6.22
N THR A 468 -6.30 18.06 -7.02
CA THR A 468 -7.04 17.92 -8.30
C THR A 468 -6.48 16.82 -9.19
N LEU A 469 -5.16 16.59 -9.16
CA LEU A 469 -4.50 15.50 -9.90
C LEU A 469 -4.96 14.11 -9.44
N ASP A 470 -5.36 13.95 -8.18
CA ASP A 470 -5.81 12.66 -7.64
C ASP A 470 -7.25 12.32 -8.06
N LEU A 471 -8.01 13.32 -8.53
CA LEU A 471 -9.34 13.11 -9.13
C LEU A 471 -9.24 12.55 -10.55
N ALA A 472 -8.18 12.91 -11.28
CA ALA A 472 -7.93 12.47 -12.65
C ALA A 472 -6.96 11.27 -12.73
N GLY A 473 -6.93 10.60 -13.89
CA GLY A 473 -6.10 9.42 -14.13
C GLY A 473 -6.88 8.12 -13.99
N LYS A 474 -6.24 7.09 -13.41
CA LYS A 474 -6.87 5.76 -13.17
C LYS A 474 -7.42 5.09 -14.43
N GLY A 475 -6.85 5.42 -15.60
CA GLY A 475 -7.27 4.85 -16.88
C GLY A 475 -8.65 5.32 -17.36
N SER A 476 -9.16 6.45 -16.86
CA SER A 476 -10.48 7.01 -17.22
C SER A 476 -10.36 8.49 -17.59
N PHE A 477 -11.30 8.99 -18.41
CA PHE A 477 -11.46 10.44 -18.54
C PHE A 477 -12.02 11.02 -17.24
N CYS A 478 -11.72 12.28 -16.95
CA CYS A 478 -12.20 12.99 -15.78
C CYS A 478 -12.77 14.34 -16.18
N LEU A 479 -14.01 14.63 -15.81
CA LEU A 479 -14.69 15.89 -16.05
C LEU A 479 -14.81 16.66 -14.72
N LEU A 480 -14.09 17.77 -14.60
CA LEU A 480 -14.16 18.65 -13.44
C LEU A 480 -15.17 19.76 -13.71
N VAL A 481 -16.16 19.91 -12.83
CA VAL A 481 -17.28 20.83 -13.00
C VAL A 481 -17.45 21.76 -11.79
N GLY A 482 -18.04 22.93 -12.01
CA GLY A 482 -18.39 23.86 -10.94
C GLY A 482 -19.74 23.53 -10.26
N VAL A 483 -20.24 24.49 -9.48
CA VAL A 483 -21.50 24.34 -8.72
C VAL A 483 -22.72 24.17 -9.64
N ASP A 484 -22.71 24.80 -10.82
CA ASP A 484 -23.75 24.62 -11.88
C ASP A 484 -23.35 23.54 -12.91
N GLY A 485 -22.70 22.47 -12.43
CA GLY A 485 -22.20 21.37 -13.26
C GLY A 485 -23.21 20.24 -13.55
N SER A 486 -24.48 20.39 -13.16
CA SER A 486 -25.46 19.28 -13.20
C SER A 486 -25.75 18.76 -14.61
N ALA A 487 -25.76 19.63 -15.62
CA ALA A 487 -25.95 19.25 -17.02
C ALA A 487 -24.78 18.40 -17.54
N TRP A 488 -23.55 18.76 -17.17
CA TRP A 488 -22.35 18.00 -17.51
C TRP A 488 -22.33 16.60 -16.89
N ARG A 489 -22.82 16.45 -15.66
CA ARG A 489 -22.96 15.12 -15.02
C ARG A 489 -23.90 14.22 -15.80
N LYS A 490 -25.07 14.73 -16.18
CA LYS A 490 -26.05 14.00 -16.99
C LYS A 490 -25.49 13.61 -18.35
N ALA A 491 -24.81 14.55 -19.02
CA ALA A 491 -24.15 14.32 -20.30
C ALA A 491 -23.11 13.19 -20.21
N ALA A 492 -22.23 13.23 -19.21
CA ALA A 492 -21.23 12.18 -19.01
C ALA A 492 -21.87 10.82 -18.71
N GLU A 493 -22.90 10.76 -17.86
CA GLU A 493 -23.62 9.53 -17.54
C GLU A 493 -24.32 8.93 -18.77
N ALA A 494 -24.95 9.76 -19.60
CA ALA A 494 -25.58 9.34 -20.85
C ALA A 494 -24.54 8.75 -21.83
N ILE A 495 -23.42 9.45 -22.04
CA ILE A 495 -22.33 8.98 -22.91
C ILE A 495 -21.71 7.70 -22.38
N MET A 496 -21.46 7.59 -21.07
CA MET A 496 -20.95 6.37 -20.44
C MET A 496 -21.90 5.20 -20.67
N THR A 497 -23.20 5.41 -20.51
CA THR A 497 -24.23 4.39 -20.70
C THR A 497 -24.30 3.93 -22.17
N ALA A 498 -24.22 4.87 -23.12
CA ALA A 498 -24.28 4.58 -24.54
C ALA A 498 -23.01 3.92 -25.09
N THR A 499 -21.83 4.29 -24.59
CA THR A 499 -20.53 3.94 -25.21
C THR A 499 -19.67 2.99 -24.39
N GLY A 500 -19.90 2.87 -23.08
CA GLY A 500 -19.05 2.14 -22.14
C GLY A 500 -17.70 2.80 -21.84
N ILE A 501 -17.43 4.00 -22.38
CA ILE A 501 -16.20 4.75 -22.13
C ILE A 501 -16.26 5.34 -20.72
N PRO A 502 -15.27 5.10 -19.85
CA PRO A 502 -15.31 5.58 -18.48
C PRO A 502 -15.02 7.09 -18.39
N ILE A 503 -15.94 7.84 -17.78
CA ILE A 503 -15.84 9.28 -17.54
C ILE A 503 -16.19 9.56 -16.06
N ASN A 504 -15.20 9.86 -15.24
CA ASN A 504 -15.45 10.25 -13.85
C ASN A 504 -15.82 11.73 -13.78
N VAL A 505 -16.88 12.09 -13.06
CA VAL A 505 -17.29 13.50 -12.92
C VAL A 505 -17.18 13.92 -11.46
N PHE A 506 -16.50 15.03 -11.20
CA PHE A 506 -16.34 15.58 -9.86
C PHE A 506 -16.68 17.07 -9.83
N GLY A 507 -17.51 17.45 -8.86
CA GLY A 507 -17.85 18.86 -8.62
C GLY A 507 -16.87 19.47 -7.63
N ILE A 508 -16.41 20.69 -7.92
CA ILE A 508 -15.56 21.47 -7.04
C ILE A 508 -16.23 22.81 -6.76
N GLY A 509 -16.66 23.00 -5.51
CA GLY A 509 -17.32 24.21 -5.04
C GLY A 509 -18.26 23.95 -3.85
N PRO A 510 -18.82 24.99 -3.23
CA PRO A 510 -19.77 24.83 -2.13
C PRO A 510 -20.92 23.86 -2.48
N GLY A 511 -21.16 22.88 -1.60
CA GLY A 511 -22.21 21.88 -1.79
C GLY A 511 -21.89 20.74 -2.77
N GLN A 512 -20.67 20.68 -3.33
CA GLN A 512 -20.20 19.58 -4.18
C GLN A 512 -19.40 18.53 -3.37
N GLU A 513 -18.93 17.46 -4.02
CA GLU A 513 -18.11 16.42 -3.38
C GLU A 513 -16.77 16.95 -2.85
N TYR A 514 -16.27 18.02 -3.47
CA TYR A 514 -15.06 18.73 -3.04
C TYR A 514 -15.31 20.24 -2.96
N ILE A 515 -14.64 20.88 -2.03
CA ILE A 515 -14.70 22.33 -1.81
C ILE A 515 -13.31 22.94 -1.99
N ASP A 516 -13.24 24.09 -2.64
CA ASP A 516 -12.00 24.84 -2.85
C ASP A 516 -11.95 26.06 -1.91
N VAL A 517 -11.72 25.79 -0.62
CA VAL A 517 -11.81 26.84 0.43
C VAL A 517 -10.78 27.94 0.21
N TYR A 518 -9.59 27.57 -0.27
CA TYR A 518 -8.49 28.52 -0.51
C TYR A 518 -8.54 29.14 -1.91
N ARG A 519 -9.57 28.84 -2.71
CA ARG A 519 -9.76 29.36 -4.08
C ARG A 519 -8.60 29.06 -5.03
N ARG A 520 -7.80 28.03 -4.74
CA ARG A 520 -6.61 27.67 -5.54
C ARG A 520 -6.99 27.00 -6.85
N TRP A 521 -8.07 26.23 -6.85
CA TRP A 521 -8.62 25.71 -8.09
C TRP A 521 -9.34 26.80 -8.88
N TYR A 522 -10.10 27.67 -8.21
CA TYR A 522 -10.78 28.81 -8.82
C TYR A 522 -9.80 29.73 -9.59
N GLU A 523 -8.62 30.01 -9.02
CA GLU A 523 -7.56 30.79 -9.66
C GLU A 523 -7.04 30.16 -10.95
N LYS A 524 -7.06 28.82 -11.05
CA LYS A 524 -6.41 28.06 -12.12
C LYS A 524 -7.38 27.48 -13.16
N ARG A 525 -8.66 27.27 -12.81
CA ARG A 525 -9.61 26.47 -13.60
C ARG A 525 -9.91 27.05 -14.98
N GLY A 526 -9.82 28.37 -15.15
CA GLY A 526 -10.04 29.05 -16.44
C GLY A 526 -11.45 28.89 -17.03
N VAL A 527 -12.43 28.47 -16.23
CA VAL A 527 -13.83 28.25 -16.63
C VAL A 527 -14.78 28.80 -15.56
N SER A 528 -16.02 29.09 -15.94
CA SER A 528 -17.08 29.57 -15.03
C SER A 528 -17.66 28.42 -14.17
N ASP A 529 -18.61 28.74 -13.28
CA ASP A 529 -19.26 27.72 -12.44
C ASP A 529 -20.15 26.76 -13.22
N CYS A 530 -20.56 27.12 -14.44
CA CYS A 530 -21.34 26.27 -15.33
C CYS A 530 -20.48 25.62 -16.44
N GLY A 531 -19.21 25.99 -16.54
CA GLY A 531 -18.23 25.37 -17.44
C GLY A 531 -17.69 24.03 -16.93
N CYS A 532 -16.74 23.46 -17.69
CA CYS A 532 -16.09 22.19 -17.34
C CYS A 532 -14.65 22.08 -17.87
N VAL A 533 -13.83 21.24 -17.24
CA VAL A 533 -12.49 20.85 -17.73
C VAL A 533 -12.46 19.34 -17.93
N LEU A 534 -12.22 18.88 -19.16
CA LEU A 534 -12.08 17.47 -19.52
C LEU A 534 -10.61 17.07 -19.53
N VAL A 535 -10.29 16.08 -18.70
CA VAL A 535 -8.93 15.61 -18.44
C VAL A 535 -8.80 14.16 -18.90
N ARG A 536 -7.71 13.87 -19.61
CA ARG A 536 -7.37 12.54 -20.12
C ARG A 536 -6.91 11.58 -19.02
N PRO A 537 -6.86 10.27 -19.30
CA PRO A 537 -6.27 9.28 -18.40
C PRO A 537 -4.80 9.53 -18.03
N ASP A 538 -4.05 10.29 -18.83
CA ASP A 538 -2.67 10.69 -18.55
C ASP A 538 -2.55 12.08 -17.90
N ARG A 539 -3.66 12.63 -17.39
CA ARG A 539 -3.75 13.91 -16.67
C ARG A 539 -3.45 15.17 -17.48
N PHE A 540 -3.48 15.08 -18.80
CA PHE A 540 -3.49 16.25 -19.68
C PHE A 540 -4.91 16.74 -19.94
N VAL A 541 -5.10 18.04 -20.00
CA VAL A 541 -6.38 18.64 -20.37
C VAL A 541 -6.61 18.38 -21.85
N ALA A 542 -7.67 17.65 -22.16
CA ALA A 542 -8.08 17.33 -23.52
C ALA A 542 -8.92 18.45 -24.13
N TRP A 543 -9.71 19.11 -23.28
CA TRP A 543 -10.68 20.14 -23.66
C TRP A 543 -11.17 20.89 -22.42
N ARG A 544 -11.66 22.11 -22.59
CA ARG A 544 -12.43 22.84 -21.59
C ARG A 544 -13.57 23.61 -22.24
N SER A 545 -14.61 23.85 -21.47
CA SER A 545 -15.72 24.72 -21.85
C SER A 545 -15.80 25.86 -20.85
N VAL A 546 -15.60 27.10 -21.31
CA VAL A 546 -15.60 28.30 -20.44
C VAL A 546 -16.96 28.47 -19.77
N ASP A 547 -18.04 28.25 -20.51
CA ASP A 547 -19.43 28.34 -20.06
C ASP A 547 -20.26 27.14 -20.57
N LYS A 548 -21.45 26.96 -20.01
CA LYS A 548 -22.37 25.87 -20.38
C LYS A 548 -22.97 26.09 -21.78
N PRO A 549 -22.76 25.18 -22.76
CA PRO A 549 -23.46 25.23 -24.04
C PRO A 549 -24.95 24.87 -23.87
N VAL A 550 -25.75 25.14 -24.90
CA VAL A 550 -27.18 24.80 -24.90
C VAL A 550 -27.43 23.31 -24.68
N ASP A 551 -26.61 22.46 -25.33
CA ASP A 551 -26.65 21.00 -25.16
C ASP A 551 -25.26 20.47 -24.75
N CYS A 552 -25.14 20.10 -23.48
CA CYS A 552 -23.90 19.55 -22.92
C CYS A 552 -23.61 18.13 -23.41
N GLU A 553 -24.64 17.33 -23.66
CA GLU A 553 -24.49 15.94 -24.09
C GLU A 553 -23.99 15.87 -25.52
N GLN A 554 -24.63 16.62 -26.41
CA GLN A 554 -24.19 16.75 -27.79
C GLN A 554 -22.75 17.27 -27.84
N LYS A 555 -22.44 18.37 -27.14
CA LYS A 555 -21.11 18.98 -27.21
C LYS A 555 -20.01 18.08 -26.63
N LEU A 556 -20.24 17.44 -25.48
CA LEU A 556 -19.28 16.49 -24.92
C LEU A 556 -19.09 15.27 -25.83
N GLY A 557 -20.17 14.82 -26.48
CA GLY A 557 -20.14 13.73 -27.47
C GLY A 557 -19.28 14.07 -28.69
N GLU A 558 -19.43 15.28 -29.25
CA GLU A 558 -18.62 15.78 -30.37
C GLU A 558 -17.12 15.84 -30.01
N VAL A 559 -16.81 16.39 -28.84
CA VAL A 559 -15.43 16.51 -28.33
C VAL A 559 -14.80 15.13 -28.15
N LEU A 560 -15.50 14.19 -27.51
CA LEU A 560 -15.00 12.82 -27.31
C LEU A 560 -14.88 12.07 -28.64
N SER A 561 -15.81 12.25 -29.58
CA SER A 561 -15.73 11.66 -30.91
C SER A 561 -14.45 12.09 -31.65
N SER A 562 -14.12 13.38 -31.56
CA SER A 562 -12.90 13.95 -32.15
C SER A 562 -11.64 13.39 -31.50
N ILE A 563 -11.55 13.47 -30.17
CA ILE A 563 -10.37 13.05 -29.40
C ILE A 563 -10.11 11.54 -29.53
N LEU A 564 -11.17 10.74 -29.58
CA LEU A 564 -11.07 9.28 -29.68
C LEU A 564 -10.96 8.78 -31.13
N CYS A 565 -10.97 9.68 -32.12
CA CYS A 565 -10.84 9.35 -33.54
C CYS A 565 -11.82 8.23 -33.98
N ARG A 566 -13.08 8.28 -33.54
CA ARG A 566 -14.07 7.21 -33.76
C ARG A 566 -15.15 7.64 -34.75
N GLU A 567 -15.28 6.92 -35.86
CA GLU A 567 -16.37 7.06 -36.83
C GLU A 567 -17.70 6.53 -36.26
N GLY A 568 -18.83 7.17 -36.60
CA GLY A 568 -20.17 6.75 -36.16
C GLY A 568 -20.45 6.91 -34.65
N PHE A 569 -19.61 7.65 -33.91
CA PHE A 569 -19.79 7.85 -32.46
C PHE A 569 -21.15 8.52 -32.15
N MET A 570 -21.50 9.57 -32.89
CA MET A 570 -22.78 10.26 -32.75
C MET A 570 -23.97 9.39 -33.17
N GLU A 571 -23.79 8.50 -34.17
CA GLU A 571 -24.82 7.53 -34.57
C GLU A 571 -25.05 6.47 -33.47
N SER A 572 -24.02 6.10 -32.70
CA SER A 572 -24.18 5.22 -31.54
C SER A 572 -24.83 5.89 -30.33
N LEU A 573 -24.68 7.22 -30.18
CA LEU A 573 -25.43 8.02 -29.20
C LEU A 573 -26.92 8.12 -29.59
N LEU A 574 -27.21 8.36 -30.87
CA LEU A 574 -28.56 8.56 -31.40
C LEU A 574 -29.30 7.23 -31.70
N GLY A 575 -28.57 6.14 -31.88
CA GLY A 575 -29.07 4.79 -32.22
C GLY A 575 -29.37 3.89 -31.01
N GLY A 576 -29.22 4.41 -29.78
CA GLY A 576 -29.61 3.76 -28.53
C GLY A 576 -31.13 3.70 -28.38
N GLY A 577 -31.77 2.83 -29.18
CA GLY A 577 -33.20 2.60 -29.16
C GLY A 577 -33.73 2.29 -27.76
N TYR A 578 -34.73 3.05 -27.35
CA TYR A 578 -35.60 2.79 -26.22
C TYR A 578 -36.02 1.31 -26.15
N LEU A 579 -35.47 0.58 -25.19
CA LEU A 579 -36.15 -0.60 -24.66
C LEU A 579 -37.36 -0.09 -23.88
N SER A 580 -38.55 -0.38 -24.41
CA SER A 580 -39.81 0.04 -23.83
C SER A 580 -39.96 -0.46 -22.39
N LEU A 581 -40.48 0.42 -21.54
CA LEU A 581 -40.75 0.23 -20.10
C LEU A 581 -41.82 -0.84 -19.78
N GLU A 582 -42.26 -1.65 -20.76
CA GLU A 582 -43.28 -2.68 -20.54
C GLU A 582 -42.68 -4.07 -20.22
N ALA A 583 -41.42 -4.32 -20.57
CA ALA A 583 -40.78 -5.62 -20.32
C ALA A 583 -40.29 -5.78 -18.87
N THR A 584 -39.90 -4.69 -18.19
CA THR A 584 -39.43 -4.73 -16.79
C THR A 584 -40.55 -5.01 -15.79
N GLY A 585 -41.78 -4.55 -16.07
CA GLY A 585 -42.94 -4.83 -15.21
C GLY A 585 -43.28 -6.32 -15.09
N HIS A 586 -43.20 -7.06 -16.20
CA HIS A 586 -43.50 -8.50 -16.22
C HIS A 586 -42.44 -9.34 -15.50
N TRP A 587 -41.16 -8.98 -15.62
CA TRP A 587 -40.08 -9.64 -14.86
C TRP A 587 -40.15 -9.34 -13.37
N VAL A 588 -40.47 -8.10 -12.98
CA VAL A 588 -40.68 -7.74 -11.56
C VAL A 588 -41.89 -8.47 -10.99
N LEU A 589 -43.01 -8.53 -11.72
CA LEU A 589 -44.21 -9.27 -11.29
C LEU A 589 -43.95 -10.78 -11.16
N LEU A 590 -43.24 -11.38 -12.12
CA LEU A 590 -42.85 -12.79 -12.06
C LEU A 590 -41.93 -13.07 -10.88
N LEU A 591 -40.95 -12.20 -10.62
CA LEU A 591 -40.06 -12.31 -9.45
C LEU A 591 -40.83 -12.15 -8.14
N CYS A 592 -41.81 -11.24 -8.08
CA CYS A 592 -42.69 -11.06 -6.92
C CYS A 592 -43.59 -12.29 -6.69
N VAL A 593 -44.15 -12.89 -7.74
CA VAL A 593 -44.98 -14.10 -7.65
C VAL A 593 -44.14 -15.32 -7.25
N LEU A 594 -42.97 -15.51 -7.86
CA LEU A 594 -42.02 -16.58 -7.47
C LEU A 594 -41.55 -16.40 -6.03
N PHE A 595 -41.29 -15.17 -5.60
CA PHE A 595 -40.99 -14.85 -4.21
C PHE A 595 -42.16 -15.22 -3.31
N PHE A 596 -43.39 -14.83 -3.62
CA PHE A 596 -44.57 -15.16 -2.79
C PHE A 596 -44.83 -16.67 -2.70
N LEU A 597 -44.71 -17.41 -3.80
CA LEU A 597 -44.85 -18.87 -3.84
C LEU A 597 -43.74 -19.58 -3.06
N TYR A 598 -42.49 -19.12 -3.17
CA TYR A 598 -41.37 -19.62 -2.37
C TYR A 598 -41.60 -19.36 -0.87
N ASN A 599 -42.06 -18.18 -0.48
CA ASN A 599 -42.37 -17.85 0.91
C ASN A 599 -43.55 -18.68 1.45
N ALA A 600 -44.62 -18.87 0.67
CA ALA A 600 -45.80 -19.63 1.08
C ALA A 600 -45.49 -21.12 1.28
N THR A 601 -44.72 -21.72 0.37
CA THR A 601 -44.26 -23.12 0.51
C THR A 601 -43.33 -23.28 1.70
N THR A 602 -42.40 -22.35 1.90
CA THR A 602 -41.49 -22.38 3.06
C THR A 602 -42.25 -22.25 4.37
N ILE A 603 -43.24 -21.36 4.50
CA ILE A 603 -44.01 -21.19 5.75
C ILE A 603 -44.85 -22.44 6.09
N LEU A 604 -45.48 -23.06 5.08
CA LEU A 604 -46.38 -24.20 5.27
C LEU A 604 -45.64 -25.52 5.54
N PHE A 605 -44.44 -25.70 4.97
CA PHE A 605 -43.71 -26.98 5.02
C PHE A 605 -42.41 -26.93 5.83
N ASN A 606 -41.95 -25.77 6.30
CA ASN A 606 -40.76 -25.69 7.15
C ASN A 606 -41.07 -26.13 8.58
N PRO A 607 -40.47 -27.22 9.09
CA PRO A 607 -40.73 -27.72 10.44
C PRO A 607 -40.35 -26.72 11.55
N LEU A 608 -39.48 -25.74 11.26
CA LEU A 608 -39.09 -24.70 12.20
C LEU A 608 -40.08 -23.54 12.30
N SER A 609 -41.09 -23.44 11.41
CA SER A 609 -42.07 -22.34 11.40
C SER A 609 -42.91 -22.25 12.68
N ARG A 610 -43.00 -23.37 13.42
CA ARG A 610 -43.72 -23.48 14.71
C ARG A 610 -42.94 -22.95 15.92
N LEU A 611 -41.63 -22.70 15.77
CA LEU A 611 -40.81 -22.17 16.86
C LEU A 611 -41.09 -20.68 17.09
N PRO A 612 -40.90 -20.17 18.32
CA PRO A 612 -41.04 -18.74 18.62
C PRO A 612 -40.03 -17.89 17.82
N GLY A 613 -40.44 -16.72 17.32
CA GLY A 613 -39.56 -15.79 16.61
C GLY A 613 -40.32 -14.83 15.70
N PRO A 614 -39.66 -13.81 15.12
CA PRO A 614 -40.30 -12.89 14.19
C PRO A 614 -40.86 -13.63 12.96
N TRP A 615 -42.03 -13.23 12.46
CA TRP A 615 -42.70 -13.94 11.35
C TRP A 615 -41.83 -14.07 10.09
N ILE A 616 -41.04 -13.04 9.76
CA ILE A 616 -40.15 -13.02 8.59
C ILE A 616 -39.03 -14.07 8.68
N THR A 617 -38.67 -14.52 9.89
CA THR A 617 -37.65 -15.56 10.07
C THR A 617 -38.10 -16.94 9.62
N CYS A 618 -39.40 -17.15 9.36
CA CYS A 618 -39.89 -18.38 8.75
C CYS A 618 -39.34 -18.57 7.33
N CYS A 619 -39.06 -17.48 6.62
CA CYS A 619 -38.76 -17.48 5.19
C CYS A 619 -37.50 -16.72 4.80
N SER A 620 -36.94 -15.87 5.68
CA SER A 620 -35.71 -15.13 5.42
C SER A 620 -34.86 -14.91 6.67
N ASP A 621 -33.54 -14.90 6.51
CA ASP A 621 -32.55 -14.54 7.53
C ASP A 621 -31.96 -13.13 7.31
N VAL A 622 -32.56 -12.33 6.41
CA VAL A 622 -32.01 -11.03 5.98
C VAL A 622 -31.80 -10.05 7.13
N ILE A 623 -32.67 -10.05 8.14
CA ILE A 623 -32.53 -9.18 9.32
C ILE A 623 -31.33 -9.61 10.17
N ALA A 624 -31.16 -10.92 10.40
CA ALA A 624 -30.00 -11.43 11.13
C ALA A 624 -28.69 -11.13 10.38
N LYS A 625 -28.69 -11.22 9.04
CA LYS A 625 -27.56 -10.83 8.18
C LYS A 625 -27.27 -9.32 8.24
N TYR A 626 -28.29 -8.47 8.22
CA TYR A 626 -28.12 -7.02 8.39
C TYR A 626 -27.44 -6.69 9.73
N HIS A 627 -27.94 -7.27 10.83
CA HIS A 627 -27.33 -7.05 12.14
C HIS A 627 -25.92 -7.66 12.26
N TRP A 628 -25.63 -8.75 11.55
CA TRP A 628 -24.27 -9.30 11.44
C TRP A 628 -23.30 -8.33 10.77
N LEU A 629 -23.71 -7.75 9.62
CA LEU A 629 -22.91 -6.78 8.88
C LEU A 629 -22.79 -5.42 9.59
N LYS A 630 -23.68 -5.11 10.53
CA LYS A 630 -23.60 -3.92 11.40
C LYS A 630 -22.84 -4.19 12.72
N GLY A 631 -22.45 -5.44 12.99
CA GLY A 631 -21.82 -5.81 14.26
C GLY A 631 -22.75 -5.72 15.47
N THR A 632 -24.06 -5.87 15.28
CA THR A 632 -25.10 -5.75 16.32
C THR A 632 -25.97 -7.01 16.46
N ARG A 633 -25.56 -8.14 15.85
CA ARG A 633 -26.35 -9.38 15.84
C ARG A 633 -26.57 -9.94 17.24
N ALA A 634 -25.57 -9.88 18.11
CA ALA A 634 -25.68 -10.45 19.45
C ALA A 634 -26.77 -9.73 20.27
N GLN A 635 -26.78 -8.39 20.19
CA GLN A 635 -27.78 -7.52 20.81
C GLN A 635 -29.18 -7.77 20.23
N TYR A 636 -29.29 -7.89 18.90
CA TYR A 636 -30.55 -8.20 18.23
C TYR A 636 -31.15 -9.53 18.72
N VAL A 637 -30.34 -10.59 18.71
CA VAL A 637 -30.77 -11.93 19.15
C VAL A 637 -31.10 -11.93 20.65
N HIS A 638 -30.36 -11.20 21.48
CA HIS A 638 -30.69 -11.03 22.89
C HIS A 638 -32.07 -10.37 23.09
N GLY A 639 -32.37 -9.30 22.34
CA GLY A 639 -33.70 -8.68 22.36
C GLY A 639 -34.82 -9.62 21.91
N LEU A 640 -34.53 -10.58 21.02
CA LEU A 640 -35.49 -11.62 20.68
C LEU A 640 -35.69 -12.62 21.82
N HIS A 641 -34.64 -13.04 22.53
CA HIS A 641 -34.79 -13.91 23.71
C HIS A 641 -35.60 -13.25 24.82
N GLN A 642 -35.40 -11.95 25.06
CA GLN A 642 -36.21 -11.17 26.01
C GLN A 642 -37.70 -11.18 25.64
N ARG A 643 -38.04 -11.28 24.35
CA ARG A 643 -39.42 -11.24 23.86
C ARG A 643 -40.07 -12.61 23.71
N TYR A 644 -39.33 -13.61 23.23
CA TYR A 644 -39.86 -14.90 22.77
C TYR A 644 -39.46 -16.07 23.69
N GLY A 645 -38.55 -15.86 24.64
CA GLY A 645 -38.13 -16.86 25.60
C GLY A 645 -36.84 -17.61 25.21
N PRO A 646 -36.60 -18.81 25.76
CA PRO A 646 -35.30 -19.49 25.68
C PRO A 646 -34.96 -20.11 24.33
N VAL A 647 -35.93 -20.17 23.40
CA VAL A 647 -35.77 -20.73 22.05
C VAL A 647 -36.31 -19.72 21.05
N VAL A 648 -35.46 -19.29 20.11
CA VAL A 648 -35.82 -18.26 19.13
C VAL A 648 -35.36 -18.65 17.74
N ARG A 649 -36.29 -18.69 16.78
CA ARG A 649 -35.96 -18.78 15.36
C ARG A 649 -35.41 -17.45 14.86
N ILE A 650 -34.21 -17.50 14.28
CA ILE A 650 -33.51 -16.33 13.75
C ILE A 650 -33.33 -16.37 12.22
N GLY A 651 -33.65 -17.52 11.61
CA GLY A 651 -33.80 -17.68 10.17
C GLY A 651 -34.48 -19.01 9.81
N PRO A 652 -34.71 -19.29 8.51
CA PRO A 652 -35.47 -20.48 8.08
C PRO A 652 -34.83 -21.80 8.47
N HIS A 653 -33.53 -21.81 8.75
CA HIS A 653 -32.75 -23.00 9.09
C HIS A 653 -31.87 -22.78 10.34
N GLU A 654 -32.13 -21.71 11.10
CA GLU A 654 -31.30 -21.33 12.26
C GLU A 654 -32.15 -20.94 13.47
N VAL A 655 -31.83 -21.52 14.62
CA VAL A 655 -32.48 -21.30 15.91
C VAL A 655 -31.41 -20.95 16.96
N ASP A 656 -31.61 -19.88 17.73
CA ASP A 656 -30.78 -19.55 18.89
C ASP A 656 -31.41 -20.06 20.20
N ILE A 657 -30.56 -20.54 21.10
CA ILE A 657 -30.94 -21.23 22.33
C ILE A 657 -30.22 -20.58 23.51
N SER A 658 -30.99 -20.14 24.51
CA SER A 658 -30.47 -19.59 25.77
C SER A 658 -30.77 -20.46 27.00
N ASP A 659 -31.45 -21.60 26.85
CA ASP A 659 -31.67 -22.56 27.94
C ASP A 659 -30.37 -23.28 28.34
N MET A 660 -30.04 -23.28 29.63
CA MET A 660 -28.77 -23.84 30.13
C MET A 660 -28.64 -25.35 29.96
N THR A 661 -29.74 -26.09 30.03
CA THR A 661 -29.71 -27.54 29.85
C THR A 661 -29.41 -27.88 28.40
N ALA A 662 -30.09 -27.21 27.47
CA ALA A 662 -29.89 -27.33 26.03
C ALA A 662 -28.50 -26.85 25.60
N VAL A 663 -28.00 -25.73 26.15
CA VAL A 663 -26.64 -25.24 25.88
C VAL A 663 -25.60 -26.30 26.29
N LYS A 664 -25.74 -26.89 27.48
CA LYS A 664 -24.84 -27.97 27.94
C LYS A 664 -24.90 -29.19 27.01
N GLN A 665 -26.09 -29.57 26.53
CA GLN A 665 -26.26 -30.66 25.55
C GLN A 665 -25.59 -30.35 24.21
N ILE A 666 -25.81 -29.17 23.64
CA ILE A 666 -25.26 -28.74 22.34
C ILE A 666 -23.72 -28.75 22.33
N HIS A 667 -23.08 -28.45 23.46
CA HIS A 667 -21.61 -28.41 23.56
C HIS A 667 -20.95 -29.71 24.05
N ARG A 668 -21.73 -30.75 24.40
CA ARG A 668 -21.20 -32.07 24.78
C ARG A 668 -20.70 -32.86 23.57
N VAL A 669 -19.64 -33.64 23.75
CA VAL A 669 -19.04 -34.49 22.69
C VAL A 669 -19.99 -35.61 22.27
N LYS A 670 -20.63 -36.26 23.25
CA LYS A 670 -21.35 -37.53 23.06
C LYS A 670 -22.62 -37.39 22.22
N ASP A 671 -23.17 -36.18 22.16
CA ASP A 671 -24.51 -35.94 21.60
C ASP A 671 -24.48 -35.60 20.10
N GLY A 672 -23.32 -35.74 19.44
CA GLY A 672 -23.21 -35.73 17.97
C GLY A 672 -23.25 -34.35 17.29
N TYR A 673 -23.36 -33.24 18.03
CA TYR A 673 -23.41 -31.89 17.46
C TYR A 673 -22.08 -31.48 16.81
N ARG A 674 -22.12 -31.19 15.51
CA ARG A 674 -20.94 -30.77 14.72
C ARG A 674 -20.89 -29.25 14.57
N LYS A 675 -19.72 -28.68 14.27
CA LYS A 675 -19.61 -27.26 13.89
C LYS A 675 -20.39 -27.03 12.59
N ALA A 676 -21.04 -25.88 12.46
CA ALA A 676 -21.74 -25.50 11.23
C ALA A 676 -20.76 -25.07 10.12
N PRO A 677 -21.15 -25.10 8.83
CA PRO A 677 -20.33 -24.60 7.72
C PRO A 677 -19.84 -23.14 7.88
N PHE A 678 -20.52 -22.36 8.72
CA PHE A 678 -20.12 -21.01 9.15
C PHE A 678 -18.62 -20.87 9.43
N TYR A 679 -18.01 -21.80 10.17
CA TYR A 679 -16.60 -21.67 10.55
C TYR A 679 -15.63 -21.75 9.36
N LYS A 680 -15.91 -22.61 8.36
CA LYS A 680 -15.13 -22.68 7.12
C LYS A 680 -15.30 -21.43 6.25
N ASN A 681 -16.49 -20.82 6.27
CA ASN A 681 -16.72 -19.57 5.54
C ASN A 681 -16.08 -18.36 6.24
N LEU A 682 -16.02 -18.40 7.57
CA LEU A 682 -15.37 -17.36 8.38
C LEU A 682 -13.85 -17.37 8.18
N VAL A 683 -13.22 -18.55 8.08
CA VAL A 683 -11.78 -18.71 7.82
C VAL A 683 -11.59 -19.79 6.73
N PRO A 684 -11.50 -19.42 5.44
CA PRO A 684 -11.37 -20.35 4.32
C PRO A 684 -9.90 -20.65 4.00
N ASN A 685 -9.68 -21.64 3.14
CA ASN A 685 -8.37 -21.99 2.53
C ASN A 685 -7.32 -22.62 3.45
N THR A 686 -7.57 -22.73 4.75
CA THR A 686 -6.77 -23.53 5.68
C THR A 686 -7.69 -24.42 6.51
N ASN A 687 -7.19 -25.54 7.03
CA ASN A 687 -7.92 -26.39 7.97
C ASN A 687 -7.16 -26.43 9.29
N ASN A 688 -7.79 -26.01 10.37
CA ASN A 688 -7.20 -25.92 11.70
C ASN A 688 -8.25 -26.25 12.78
N LEU A 689 -7.81 -26.30 14.04
CA LEU A 689 -8.66 -26.65 15.18
C LEU A 689 -9.91 -25.76 15.30
N PHE A 690 -9.82 -24.49 14.91
CA PHE A 690 -10.93 -23.54 14.98
C PHE A 690 -11.99 -23.79 13.89
N ASN A 691 -11.60 -24.02 12.64
CA ASN A 691 -12.55 -24.05 11.51
C ASN A 691 -12.95 -25.44 11.01
N THR A 692 -12.22 -26.49 11.41
CA THR A 692 -12.49 -27.86 10.98
C THR A 692 -13.92 -28.31 11.33
N LEU A 693 -14.55 -29.01 10.39
CA LEU A 693 -15.85 -29.69 10.60
C LEU A 693 -15.66 -31.18 10.91
N ASP A 694 -14.44 -31.69 10.74
CA ASP A 694 -14.09 -33.09 10.97
C ASP A 694 -13.80 -33.32 12.45
N VAL A 695 -14.55 -34.26 13.04
CA VAL A 695 -14.49 -34.59 14.46
C VAL A 695 -13.20 -35.32 14.82
N GLU A 696 -12.69 -36.18 13.94
CA GLU A 696 -11.45 -36.93 14.18
C GLU A 696 -10.23 -36.02 14.04
N PHE A 697 -10.19 -35.19 12.99
CA PHE A 697 -9.16 -34.15 12.84
C PHE A 697 -9.12 -33.24 14.08
N HIS A 698 -10.29 -32.73 14.52
CA HIS A 698 -10.36 -31.91 15.72
C HIS A 698 -9.87 -32.66 16.96
N ARG A 699 -10.27 -33.92 17.16
CA ARG A 699 -9.86 -34.73 18.32
C ARG A 699 -8.34 -34.92 18.34
N HIS A 700 -7.76 -35.26 17.19
CA HIS A 700 -6.33 -35.46 17.03
C HIS A 700 -5.54 -34.16 17.32
N HIS A 701 -5.88 -33.06 16.65
CA HIS A 701 -5.24 -31.75 16.85
C HIS A 701 -5.40 -31.27 18.29
N ARG A 702 -6.60 -31.37 18.87
CA ARG A 702 -6.84 -30.96 20.26
C ARG A 702 -5.95 -31.73 21.23
N ARG A 703 -5.79 -33.04 21.04
CA ARG A 703 -4.93 -33.88 21.90
C ARG A 703 -3.49 -33.37 21.90
N LEU A 704 -2.94 -33.09 20.72
CA LEU A 704 -1.55 -32.65 20.55
C LEU A 704 -1.31 -31.23 21.06
N LEU A 705 -2.22 -30.31 20.72
CA LEU A 705 -2.06 -28.87 21.00
C LEU A 705 -2.41 -28.47 22.45
N SER A 706 -3.09 -29.33 23.21
CA SER A 706 -3.52 -28.97 24.58
C SER A 706 -2.38 -28.98 25.59
N SER A 707 -1.38 -29.84 25.39
CA SER A 707 -0.25 -29.97 26.33
C SER A 707 0.64 -28.72 26.37
N PRO A 708 1.05 -28.12 25.24
CA PRO A 708 1.82 -26.86 25.23
C PRO A 708 1.10 -25.67 25.85
N LEU A 709 -0.24 -25.64 25.79
CA LEU A 709 -1.09 -24.56 26.32
C LEU A 709 -1.69 -24.87 27.71
N SER A 710 -1.24 -25.95 28.36
CA SER A 710 -1.63 -26.29 29.72
C SER A 710 -1.02 -25.33 30.74
N ALA A 711 -1.67 -25.16 31.90
CA ALA A 711 -1.18 -24.29 32.96
C ALA A 711 0.26 -24.63 33.42
N SER A 712 0.62 -25.91 33.43
CA SER A 712 1.98 -26.37 33.79
C SER A 712 3.03 -25.97 32.74
N SER A 713 2.71 -26.05 31.46
CA SER A 713 3.64 -25.71 30.38
C SER A 713 3.83 -24.20 30.27
N LEU A 714 2.79 -23.41 30.48
CA LEU A 714 2.86 -21.95 30.38
C LEU A 714 3.76 -21.31 31.45
N LYS A 715 4.02 -21.99 32.57
CA LYS A 715 4.94 -21.51 33.61
C LYS A 715 6.33 -21.21 33.06
N THR A 716 6.81 -21.96 32.07
CA THR A 716 8.12 -21.71 31.45
C THR A 716 8.11 -20.53 30.48
N LEU A 717 6.93 -20.08 30.06
CA LEU A 717 6.74 -18.96 29.11
C LEU A 717 6.42 -17.64 29.83
N GLU A 718 6.11 -17.71 31.12
CA GLU A 718 5.77 -16.55 31.95
C GLU A 718 6.80 -15.41 31.88
N PRO A 719 8.13 -15.65 31.95
CA PRO A 719 9.10 -14.56 31.85
C PRO A 719 9.02 -13.77 30.54
N THR A 720 8.75 -14.46 29.42
CA THR A 720 8.57 -13.83 28.11
C THR A 720 7.31 -12.96 28.09
N VAL A 721 6.19 -13.50 28.58
CA VAL A 721 4.93 -12.74 28.69
C VAL A 721 5.09 -11.52 29.57
N ASP A 722 5.73 -11.68 30.72
CA ASP A 722 5.96 -10.60 31.68
C ASP A 722 6.84 -9.48 31.12
N ALA A 723 7.86 -9.82 30.32
CA ALA A 723 8.72 -8.86 29.64
C ALA A 723 7.93 -7.99 28.64
N TYR A 724 7.07 -8.60 27.82
CA TYR A 724 6.21 -7.87 26.90
C TYR A 724 5.19 -6.99 27.61
N VAL A 725 4.61 -7.47 28.71
CA VAL A 725 3.71 -6.66 29.56
C VAL A 725 4.44 -5.42 30.10
N LYS A 726 5.65 -5.59 30.64
CA LYS A 726 6.48 -4.47 31.13
C LYS A 726 6.80 -3.47 30.03
N MET A 727 7.16 -3.95 28.84
CA MET A 727 7.43 -3.11 27.67
C MET A 727 6.18 -2.33 27.24
N ALA A 728 5.01 -2.95 27.28
CA ALA A 728 3.75 -2.28 26.95
C ALA A 728 3.44 -1.14 27.92
N ILE A 729 3.63 -1.37 29.23
CA ILE A 729 3.44 -0.35 30.26
C ILE A 729 4.44 0.79 30.10
N ALA A 730 5.71 0.50 29.80
CA ALA A 730 6.71 1.52 29.52
C ALA A 730 6.36 2.36 28.28
N SER A 731 5.89 1.73 27.21
CA SER A 731 5.45 2.43 26.00
C SER A 731 4.20 3.28 26.24
N MET A 732 3.25 2.80 27.05
CA MET A 732 2.10 3.61 27.50
C MET A 732 2.55 4.80 28.32
N ARG A 733 3.51 4.63 29.25
CA ARG A 733 4.05 5.75 30.03
C ARG A 733 4.63 6.83 29.13
N ARG A 734 5.46 6.44 28.15
CA ARG A 734 6.03 7.38 27.17
C ARG A 734 4.95 8.14 26.40
N GLU A 735 3.93 7.43 25.90
CA GLU A 735 2.82 8.12 25.19
C GLU A 735 2.02 9.04 26.13
N MET A 736 1.77 8.65 27.38
CA MET A 736 1.14 9.52 28.37
C MET A 736 1.97 10.78 28.65
N ASP A 737 3.30 10.69 28.66
CA ASP A 737 4.20 11.82 28.90
C ASP A 737 4.24 12.81 27.74
N GLU A 738 4.20 12.29 26.51
CA GLU A 738 4.26 13.10 25.30
C GLU A 738 2.90 13.71 24.93
N ARG A 739 1.81 12.96 25.11
CA ARG A 739 0.46 13.30 24.60
C ARG A 739 -0.55 13.66 25.69
N GLY A 740 -0.24 13.38 26.95
CA GLY A 740 -1.16 13.51 28.10
C GLY A 740 -2.11 12.32 28.29
N ALA A 741 -2.19 11.40 27.33
CA ALA A 741 -2.94 10.15 27.43
C ALA A 741 -2.31 9.07 26.52
N ALA A 742 -2.47 7.79 26.88
CA ALA A 742 -2.08 6.67 26.03
C ALA A 742 -3.30 5.96 25.48
N ASP A 743 -3.20 5.50 24.22
CA ASP A 743 -4.18 4.60 23.64
C ASP A 743 -3.88 3.17 24.08
N VAL A 744 -4.56 2.72 25.14
CA VAL A 744 -4.31 1.41 25.72
C VAL A 744 -4.78 0.28 24.80
N ALA A 745 -5.79 0.53 23.96
CA ALA A 745 -6.27 -0.47 23.00
C ALA A 745 -5.18 -0.85 21.98
N LYS A 746 -4.48 0.17 21.45
CA LYS A 746 -3.33 0.01 20.56
C LYS A 746 -2.22 -0.83 21.19
N PHE A 747 -1.79 -0.47 22.41
CA PHE A 747 -0.66 -1.16 23.03
C PHE A 747 -0.99 -2.56 23.57
N TRP A 748 -2.23 -2.81 23.99
CA TRP A 748 -2.67 -4.17 24.31
C TRP A 748 -2.72 -5.07 23.08
N LEU A 749 -3.13 -4.53 21.93
CA LEU A 749 -3.07 -5.25 20.66
C LEU A 749 -1.62 -5.59 20.28
N PHE A 750 -0.70 -4.63 20.40
CA PHE A 750 0.71 -4.87 20.10
C PHE A 750 1.34 -5.90 21.03
N MET A 751 1.04 -5.82 22.32
CA MET A 751 1.54 -6.75 23.34
C MET A 751 1.05 -8.18 23.11
N ALA A 752 -0.25 -8.39 22.99
CA ALA A 752 -0.81 -9.72 22.77
C ALA A 752 -0.31 -10.34 21.46
N THR A 753 -0.12 -9.50 20.43
CA THR A 753 0.41 -9.93 19.14
C THR A 753 1.87 -10.36 19.21
N ASP A 754 2.75 -9.54 19.77
CA ASP A 754 4.17 -9.92 19.85
C ASP A 754 4.37 -11.15 20.75
N ILE A 755 3.58 -11.30 21.82
CA ILE A 755 3.57 -12.52 22.63
C ILE A 755 3.18 -13.74 21.79
N ILE A 756 1.99 -13.74 21.17
CA ILE A 756 1.52 -14.96 20.50
C ILE A 756 2.35 -15.31 19.27
N VAL A 757 2.93 -14.31 18.60
CA VAL A 757 3.85 -14.49 17.47
C VAL A 757 5.16 -15.08 17.93
N GLU A 758 5.78 -14.55 19.00
CA GLU A 758 7.01 -15.13 19.55
C GLU A 758 6.77 -16.56 20.04
N LEU A 759 5.63 -16.83 20.67
CA LEU A 759 5.27 -18.17 21.12
C LEU A 759 4.94 -19.14 19.96
N SER A 760 4.53 -18.64 18.80
CA SER A 760 4.16 -19.46 17.63
C SER A 760 5.30 -19.66 16.64
N PHE A 761 6.20 -18.67 16.48
CA PHE A 761 7.26 -18.65 15.47
C PHE A 761 8.68 -18.55 16.06
N GLY A 762 8.81 -18.31 17.37
CA GLY A 762 10.12 -18.13 18.01
C GLY A 762 10.75 -16.75 17.78
N GLU A 763 10.04 -15.83 17.11
CA GLU A 763 10.46 -14.46 16.87
C GLU A 763 9.27 -13.50 17.05
N SER A 764 9.57 -12.25 17.42
CA SER A 764 8.58 -11.18 17.57
C SER A 764 8.50 -10.34 16.31
N PHE A 765 7.36 -9.68 16.09
CA PHE A 765 7.25 -8.70 15.02
C PHE A 765 7.82 -7.33 15.40
N GLY A 766 8.13 -7.12 16.68
CA GLY A 766 8.64 -5.85 17.20
C GLY A 766 7.63 -4.71 17.06
N ILE A 767 6.34 -4.99 16.87
CA ILE A 767 5.34 -3.93 16.68
C ILE A 767 5.11 -3.14 17.98
N LEU A 768 5.32 -3.77 19.13
CA LEU A 768 5.24 -3.12 20.43
C LEU A 768 6.45 -2.20 20.69
N GLU A 769 7.64 -2.64 20.31
CA GLU A 769 8.88 -1.86 20.46
C GLU A 769 8.84 -0.59 19.60
N HIS A 770 8.44 -0.74 18.33
CA HIS A 770 8.38 0.36 17.37
C HIS A 770 7.09 1.19 17.46
N GLY A 771 6.07 0.70 18.17
CA GLY A 771 4.76 1.33 18.27
C GLY A 771 4.00 1.40 16.94
N LYS A 772 4.31 0.54 15.96
CA LYS A 772 3.74 0.57 14.60
C LYS A 772 3.45 -0.84 14.07
N LYS A 773 2.28 -1.02 13.46
CA LYS A 773 1.91 -2.28 12.78
C LYS A 773 2.77 -2.52 11.54
N ASN A 774 3.30 -3.73 11.39
CA ASN A 774 3.97 -4.18 10.18
C ASN A 774 2.96 -4.64 9.10
N GLN A 775 3.46 -5.02 7.92
CA GLN A 775 2.59 -5.43 6.80
C GLN A 775 1.85 -6.75 7.06
N TYR A 776 2.49 -7.73 7.71
CA TYR A 776 1.88 -9.03 7.99
C TYR A 776 0.63 -8.90 8.86
N ILE A 777 0.70 -8.08 9.90
CA ILE A 777 -0.44 -7.81 10.79
C ILE A 777 -1.56 -7.06 10.06
N LYS A 778 -1.22 -6.08 9.21
CA LYS A 778 -2.22 -5.38 8.38
C LYS A 778 -2.96 -6.35 7.44
N ASP A 779 -2.24 -7.31 6.87
CA ASP A 779 -2.82 -8.33 6.00
C ASP A 779 -3.75 -9.26 6.78
N LEU A 780 -3.32 -9.70 7.96
CA LEU A 780 -4.06 -10.61 8.85
C LEU A 780 -5.37 -9.96 9.34
N GLU A 781 -5.29 -8.72 9.86
CA GLU A 781 -6.46 -7.92 10.27
C GLU A 781 -7.39 -7.63 9.10
N GLY A 782 -6.84 -7.26 7.93
CA GLY A 782 -7.63 -6.96 6.74
C GLY A 782 -8.43 -8.16 6.22
N LEU A 783 -7.87 -9.37 6.34
CA LEU A 783 -8.59 -10.62 6.03
C LEU A 783 -9.62 -11.00 7.09
N ALA A 784 -9.32 -10.78 8.38
CA ALA A 784 -10.23 -11.03 9.48
C ALA A 784 -11.46 -10.10 9.43
N ALA A 785 -11.25 -8.79 9.20
CA ALA A 785 -12.32 -7.79 9.10
C ALA A 785 -13.32 -8.07 7.98
N LYS A 786 -12.88 -8.69 6.88
CA LYS A 786 -13.74 -9.11 5.75
C LYS A 786 -14.48 -10.44 6.02
N GLY A 787 -14.17 -11.12 7.14
CA GLY A 787 -14.77 -12.40 7.52
C GLY A 787 -16.29 -12.35 7.61
N SER A 788 -16.85 -11.26 8.15
CA SER A 788 -18.30 -11.08 8.30
C SER A 788 -19.06 -11.04 6.98
N ILE A 789 -18.48 -10.37 5.96
CA ILE A 789 -19.07 -10.31 4.61
C ILE A 789 -18.97 -11.69 3.95
N ARG A 790 -17.79 -12.32 4.06
CA ARG A 790 -17.53 -13.65 3.50
C ARG A 790 -18.40 -14.75 4.07
N SER A 791 -18.61 -14.75 5.39
CA SER A 791 -19.50 -15.71 6.04
C SER A 791 -20.97 -15.52 5.63
N THR A 792 -21.36 -14.30 5.24
CA THR A 792 -22.73 -13.96 4.83
C THR A 792 -23.00 -14.31 3.37
N PHE A 793 -22.02 -14.07 2.49
CA PHE A 793 -22.16 -14.25 1.04
C PHE A 793 -21.06 -15.15 0.45
N PRO A 794 -20.92 -16.42 0.91
CA PRO A 794 -19.82 -17.29 0.54
C PRO A 794 -19.79 -17.61 -0.95
N THR A 795 -20.95 -17.87 -1.57
CA THR A 795 -21.05 -18.18 -3.00
C THR A 795 -20.73 -16.97 -3.87
N LEU A 796 -21.27 -15.79 -3.51
CA LEU A 796 -21.00 -14.54 -4.21
C LEU A 796 -19.51 -14.21 -4.16
N ILE A 797 -18.89 -14.31 -2.98
CA ILE A 797 -17.46 -14.03 -2.81
C ILE A 797 -16.60 -15.07 -3.52
N SER A 798 -16.94 -16.36 -3.43
CA SER A 798 -16.21 -17.41 -4.17
C SER A 798 -16.26 -17.17 -5.67
N LEU A 799 -17.43 -16.82 -6.22
CA LEU A 799 -17.57 -16.47 -7.63
C LEU A 799 -16.78 -15.19 -7.96
N ALA A 800 -16.87 -14.17 -7.10
CA ALA A 800 -16.20 -12.90 -7.31
C ALA A 800 -14.66 -13.01 -7.21
N THR A 801 -14.12 -13.93 -6.40
CA THR A 801 -12.67 -14.23 -6.36
C THR A 801 -12.17 -14.96 -7.61
N LYS A 802 -13.06 -15.59 -8.40
CA LYS A 802 -12.73 -16.16 -9.71
C LYS A 802 -12.84 -15.13 -10.85
N LEU A 803 -13.48 -13.99 -10.60
CA LEU A 803 -13.55 -12.88 -11.54
C LEU A 803 -12.33 -11.98 -11.34
N PRO A 804 -11.68 -11.51 -12.42
CA PRO A 804 -10.47 -10.68 -12.34
C PRO A 804 -10.77 -9.22 -11.95
N LEU A 805 -11.58 -9.01 -10.91
CA LEU A 805 -11.96 -7.69 -10.41
C LEU A 805 -10.87 -7.13 -9.48
N PRO A 806 -10.46 -5.86 -9.64
CA PRO A 806 -9.38 -5.24 -8.86
C PRO A 806 -9.56 -5.31 -7.33
N VAL A 807 -10.81 -5.29 -6.85
CA VAL A 807 -11.15 -5.31 -5.42
C VAL A 807 -10.72 -6.61 -4.70
N PHE A 808 -10.59 -7.72 -5.41
CA PHE A 808 -10.19 -9.01 -4.83
C PHE A 808 -8.70 -9.31 -4.97
N LYS A 809 -7.96 -8.60 -5.83
CA LYS A 809 -6.51 -8.79 -6.04
C LYS A 809 -5.71 -8.60 -4.75
N GLU A 810 -5.98 -7.53 -4.01
CA GLU A 810 -5.29 -7.26 -2.74
C GLU A 810 -5.60 -8.32 -1.69
N THR A 811 -6.83 -8.85 -1.68
CA THR A 811 -7.24 -9.90 -0.75
C THR A 811 -6.51 -11.22 -1.05
N VAL A 812 -6.30 -11.55 -2.33
CA VAL A 812 -5.52 -12.72 -2.75
C VAL A 812 -4.02 -12.52 -2.45
N ALA A 813 -3.46 -11.34 -2.72
CA ALA A 813 -2.07 -11.01 -2.46
C ALA A 813 -1.75 -11.04 -0.95
N ALA A 814 -2.60 -10.45 -0.11
CA ALA A 814 -2.49 -10.52 1.35
C ALA A 814 -2.50 -11.96 1.85
N ALA A 815 -3.40 -12.80 1.34
CA ALA A 815 -3.45 -14.22 1.71
C ALA A 815 -2.18 -14.98 1.29
N GLN A 816 -1.55 -14.62 0.17
CA GLN A 816 -0.29 -15.20 -0.27
C GLN A 816 0.88 -14.75 0.63
N ARG A 817 1.01 -13.45 0.90
CA ARG A 817 2.06 -12.90 1.80
C ARG A 817 2.02 -13.55 3.19
N ILE A 818 0.83 -13.78 3.74
CA ILE A 818 0.67 -14.46 5.02
C ILE A 818 1.18 -15.92 4.96
N ARG A 819 0.86 -16.64 3.87
CA ARG A 819 1.33 -18.02 3.67
C ARG A 819 2.84 -18.08 3.55
N ASP A 820 3.44 -17.15 2.81
CA ASP A 820 4.88 -17.10 2.57
C ASP A 820 5.64 -16.78 3.86
N TYR A 821 5.23 -15.71 4.57
CA TYR A 821 5.86 -15.34 5.83
C TYR A 821 5.81 -16.47 6.87
N SER A 822 4.65 -17.11 7.03
CA SER A 822 4.52 -18.21 8.00
C SER A 822 5.33 -19.45 7.61
N ALA A 823 5.51 -19.74 6.31
CA ALA A 823 6.39 -20.81 5.85
C ALA A 823 7.86 -20.50 6.15
N GLU A 824 8.30 -19.27 5.87
CA GLU A 824 9.66 -18.83 6.16
C GLU A 824 9.97 -18.81 7.65
N ALA A 825 9.03 -18.36 8.50
CA ALA A 825 9.21 -18.31 9.95
C ALA A 825 9.39 -19.71 10.56
N VAL A 826 8.57 -20.67 10.15
CA VAL A 826 8.71 -22.08 10.58
C VAL A 826 10.04 -22.66 10.09
N ALA A 827 10.43 -22.40 8.84
CA ALA A 827 11.69 -22.88 8.28
C ALA A 827 12.93 -22.29 8.98
N ARG A 828 12.90 -20.99 9.32
CA ARG A 828 13.94 -20.32 10.10
C ARG A 828 14.09 -20.96 11.47
N TYR A 829 12.99 -21.10 12.21
CA TYR A 829 13.04 -21.69 13.55
C TYR A 829 13.62 -23.11 13.54
N LYS A 830 13.21 -23.97 12.59
CA LYS A 830 13.76 -25.31 12.44
C LYS A 830 15.27 -25.29 12.22
N ARG A 831 15.76 -24.35 11.41
CA ARG A 831 17.19 -24.18 11.14
C ARG A 831 17.94 -23.72 12.39
N ASP A 832 17.42 -22.71 13.08
CA ASP A 832 18.07 -22.15 14.28
C ASP A 832 18.09 -23.17 15.42
N TYR A 833 17.00 -23.94 15.58
CA TYR A 833 16.94 -25.04 16.53
C TYR A 833 17.93 -26.16 16.19
N ALA A 834 18.05 -26.55 14.92
CA ALA A 834 19.01 -27.57 14.50
C ALA A 834 20.47 -27.11 14.73
N ASN A 835 20.76 -25.83 14.50
CA ASN A 835 22.11 -25.27 14.66
C ASN A 835 22.48 -25.01 16.12
N ASN A 836 21.54 -24.55 16.95
CA ASN A 836 21.82 -24.18 18.34
C ASN A 836 20.61 -24.40 19.28
N PRO A 837 20.32 -25.66 19.68
CA PRO A 837 19.15 -26.00 20.50
C PRO A 837 19.08 -25.28 21.85
N ALA A 838 20.23 -24.86 22.39
CA ALA A 838 20.35 -24.19 23.69
C ALA A 838 19.95 -22.71 23.65
N VAL A 839 19.98 -22.08 22.47
CA VAL A 839 19.68 -20.64 22.27
C VAL A 839 18.28 -20.43 21.67
N ALA A 840 17.70 -21.47 21.06
CA ALA A 840 16.38 -21.39 20.45
C ALA A 840 15.29 -21.04 21.48
N LYS A 841 14.54 -19.97 21.18
CA LYS A 841 13.44 -19.51 22.04
C LYS A 841 12.35 -20.59 22.21
N PRO A 842 11.66 -20.63 23.35
CA PRO A 842 10.55 -21.55 23.56
C PRO A 842 9.41 -21.31 22.55
N MET A 843 8.93 -22.37 21.91
CA MET A 843 7.79 -22.31 20.99
C MET A 843 6.71 -23.33 21.41
N LEU A 844 5.44 -22.95 21.27
CA LEU A 844 4.28 -23.81 21.53
C LEU A 844 4.29 -25.10 20.70
N PHE A 845 4.80 -25.06 19.47
CA PHE A 845 4.82 -26.20 18.56
C PHE A 845 6.10 -27.05 18.64
N LYS A 846 7.07 -26.69 19.50
CA LYS A 846 8.39 -27.35 19.58
C LYS A 846 8.30 -28.88 19.64
N LYS A 847 7.51 -29.41 20.57
CA LYS A 847 7.36 -30.87 20.78
C LYS A 847 6.61 -31.58 19.64
N LEU A 848 5.94 -30.84 18.77
CA LEU A 848 5.15 -31.38 17.67
C LEU A 848 5.98 -31.53 16.38
N PHE A 849 7.06 -30.74 16.24
CA PHE A 849 8.02 -30.93 15.15
C PHE A 849 8.81 -32.23 15.30
N ASP A 850 9.16 -32.61 16.53
CA ASP A 850 10.04 -33.76 16.81
C ASP A 850 9.29 -35.11 16.88
N ALA A 851 7.96 -35.10 16.74
CA ALA A 851 7.12 -36.29 16.97
C ALA A 851 6.90 -37.19 15.73
N GLY A 852 7.52 -36.88 14.57
CA GLY A 852 7.40 -37.70 13.36
C GLY A 852 5.95 -37.89 12.89
N GLU A 853 5.56 -39.13 12.56
CA GLU A 853 4.18 -39.47 12.15
C GLU A 853 3.12 -39.27 13.27
N GLU A 854 3.54 -39.12 14.53
CA GLU A 854 2.63 -38.81 15.65
C GLU A 854 2.48 -37.29 15.90
N GLY A 855 3.22 -36.45 15.16
CA GLY A 855 3.20 -35.00 15.22
C GLY A 855 2.22 -34.34 14.26
N LEU A 856 2.37 -33.03 14.06
CA LEU A 856 1.63 -32.28 13.03
C LEU A 856 2.54 -32.01 11.84
N SER A 857 2.00 -32.06 10.62
CA SER A 857 2.73 -31.63 9.42
C SER A 857 3.04 -30.14 9.46
N ASP A 858 4.03 -29.69 8.67
CA ASP A 858 4.40 -28.27 8.61
C ASP A 858 3.25 -27.38 8.14
N ASP A 859 2.40 -27.90 7.24
CA ASP A 859 1.20 -27.21 6.78
C ASP A 859 0.15 -27.06 7.87
N GLU A 860 -0.03 -28.10 8.69
CA GLU A 860 -0.92 -28.07 9.85
C GLU A 860 -0.39 -27.12 10.92
N ILE A 861 0.90 -27.16 11.24
CA ILE A 861 1.52 -26.24 12.21
C ILE A 861 1.37 -24.79 11.73
N ARG A 862 1.61 -24.52 10.45
CA ARG A 862 1.40 -23.20 9.85
C ARG A 862 -0.06 -22.75 9.95
N ALA A 863 -1.01 -23.64 9.65
CA ALA A 863 -2.44 -23.33 9.73
C ALA A 863 -2.89 -23.05 11.17
N GLU A 864 -2.35 -23.76 12.16
CA GLU A 864 -2.61 -23.53 13.59
C GLU A 864 -1.95 -22.23 14.08
N ALA A 865 -0.69 -21.96 13.70
CA ALA A 865 0.01 -20.74 14.06
C ALA A 865 -0.71 -19.48 13.53
N GLN A 866 -1.16 -19.50 12.27
CA GLN A 866 -1.97 -18.41 11.70
C GLN A 866 -3.28 -18.21 12.49
N ALA A 867 -3.93 -19.29 12.91
CA ALA A 867 -5.15 -19.21 13.73
C ALA A 867 -4.85 -18.66 15.13
N TYR A 868 -3.71 -19.01 15.72
CA TYR A 868 -3.29 -18.56 17.04
C TYR A 868 -3.04 -17.06 17.07
N ILE A 869 -2.45 -16.48 16.03
CA ILE A 869 -2.19 -15.04 15.98
C ILE A 869 -3.50 -14.26 16.03
N VAL A 870 -4.46 -14.58 15.15
CA VAL A 870 -5.78 -13.91 15.18
C VAL A 870 -6.50 -14.15 16.51
N ALA A 871 -6.50 -15.40 16.99
CA ALA A 871 -7.24 -15.77 18.19
C ALA A 871 -6.62 -15.22 19.47
N GLY A 872 -5.29 -15.16 19.57
CA GLY A 872 -4.55 -14.75 20.77
C GLY A 872 -4.32 -13.25 20.85
N SER A 873 -4.16 -12.55 19.72
CA SER A 873 -3.98 -11.10 19.69
C SER A 873 -5.25 -10.35 20.08
N ASP A 874 -6.28 -10.43 19.24
CA ASP A 874 -7.44 -9.55 19.32
C ASP A 874 -8.28 -9.83 20.58
N THR A 875 -8.41 -11.11 20.97
CA THR A 875 -9.28 -11.47 22.09
C THR A 875 -8.72 -11.02 23.43
N THR A 876 -7.42 -11.21 23.68
CA THR A 876 -6.77 -10.70 24.90
C THR A 876 -6.77 -9.17 24.87
N ALA A 877 -6.41 -8.55 23.75
CA ALA A 877 -6.32 -7.10 23.63
C ALA A 877 -7.66 -6.40 23.89
N THR A 878 -8.75 -6.88 23.28
CA THR A 878 -10.10 -6.36 23.53
C THR A 878 -10.48 -6.54 25.00
N THR A 879 -10.24 -7.72 25.57
CA THR A 879 -10.60 -7.97 26.98
C THR A 879 -9.84 -7.03 27.91
N LEU A 880 -8.53 -6.85 27.72
CA LEU A 880 -7.72 -5.90 28.48
C LEU A 880 -8.21 -4.46 28.30
N THR A 881 -8.57 -4.06 27.09
CA THR A 881 -9.09 -2.72 26.80
C THR A 881 -10.33 -2.43 27.63
N TYR A 882 -11.34 -3.31 27.59
CA TYR A 882 -12.55 -3.14 28.39
C TYR A 882 -12.32 -3.32 29.89
N LEU A 883 -11.34 -4.15 30.30
CA LEU A 883 -10.94 -4.29 31.70
C LEU A 883 -10.40 -2.97 32.24
N ILE A 884 -9.37 -2.42 31.60
CA ILE A 884 -8.74 -1.18 32.01
C ILE A 884 -9.74 -0.02 31.96
N TYR A 885 -10.56 0.05 30.91
CA TYR A 885 -11.63 1.03 30.80
C TYR A 885 -12.60 0.95 31.99
N SER A 886 -13.12 -0.25 32.30
CA SER A 886 -14.11 -0.45 33.34
C SER A 886 -13.57 -0.11 34.73
N VAL A 887 -12.37 -0.58 35.06
CA VAL A 887 -11.73 -0.24 36.34
C VAL A 887 -11.41 1.25 36.42
N SER A 888 -10.94 1.87 35.33
CA SER A 888 -10.60 3.30 35.32
C SER A 888 -11.82 4.23 35.46
N ARG A 889 -13.03 3.74 35.13
CA ARG A 889 -14.31 4.44 35.36
C ARG A 889 -14.82 4.36 36.79
N HIS A 890 -14.45 3.33 37.55
CA HIS A 890 -14.99 3.05 38.88
C HIS A 890 -13.90 3.26 39.93
N ALA A 891 -13.86 4.45 40.54
CA ALA A 891 -12.79 4.83 41.46
C ALA A 891 -12.73 3.94 42.71
N ASP A 892 -13.88 3.52 43.23
CA ASP A 892 -14.02 2.59 44.37
C ASP A 892 -13.45 1.20 44.05
N VAL A 893 -13.80 0.66 42.88
CA VAL A 893 -13.27 -0.62 42.38
C VAL A 893 -11.76 -0.51 42.17
N ARG A 894 -11.29 0.56 41.52
CA ARG A 894 -9.86 0.81 41.31
C ARG A 894 -9.10 0.88 42.63
N GLN A 895 -9.60 1.60 43.63
CA GLN A 895 -8.96 1.71 44.94
C GLN A 895 -8.87 0.36 45.65
N LYS A 896 -9.94 -0.44 45.62
CA LYS A 896 -9.95 -1.79 46.22
C LYS A 896 -8.98 -2.73 45.51
N LEU A 897 -8.90 -2.67 44.18
CA LEU A 897 -7.94 -3.43 43.37
C LEU A 897 -6.50 -3.02 43.66
N VAL A 898 -6.20 -1.71 43.60
CA VAL A 898 -4.86 -1.19 43.89
C VAL A 898 -4.42 -1.57 45.30
N LYS A 899 -5.33 -1.51 46.30
CA LYS A 899 -5.03 -1.93 47.68
C LYS A 899 -4.62 -3.40 47.75
N GLU A 900 -5.31 -4.29 47.05
CA GLU A 900 -4.95 -5.71 46.98
C GLU A 900 -3.58 -5.90 46.29
N LEU A 901 -3.35 -5.21 45.18
CA LEU A 901 -2.11 -5.31 44.39
C LEU A 901 -0.87 -4.73 45.11
N MET A 902 -1.04 -3.70 45.94
CA MET A 902 0.05 -3.12 46.74
C MET A 902 0.47 -4.01 47.91
N GLY A 903 -0.30 -5.05 48.24
CA GLY A 903 0.09 -6.08 49.21
C GLY A 903 1.05 -7.14 48.65
N LEU A 904 1.33 -7.13 47.34
CA LEU A 904 2.25 -8.06 46.70
C LEU A 904 3.71 -7.60 46.85
N ALA A 905 4.64 -8.56 46.83
CA ALA A 905 6.07 -8.28 46.65
C ALA A 905 6.34 -7.62 45.28
N ASP A 906 7.51 -7.01 45.09
CA ASP A 906 7.88 -6.34 43.83
C ASP A 906 8.10 -7.31 42.66
N ASP A 907 8.55 -8.53 42.96
CA ASP A 907 8.90 -9.58 42.01
C ASP A 907 7.79 -10.64 41.82
N PHE A 908 6.53 -10.27 42.11
CA PHE A 908 5.37 -11.14 41.92
C PHE A 908 5.27 -11.73 40.51
N GLY A 909 4.82 -12.99 40.45
CA GLY A 909 4.53 -13.72 39.23
C GLY A 909 3.06 -14.10 39.08
N HIS A 910 2.75 -14.87 38.04
CA HIS A 910 1.40 -15.31 37.72
C HIS A 910 0.73 -16.10 38.85
N ASN A 911 1.51 -16.93 39.57
CA ASN A 911 0.97 -17.76 40.64
C ASN A 911 0.47 -16.92 41.82
N ASP A 912 1.17 -15.83 42.16
CA ASP A 912 0.72 -14.91 43.22
C ASP A 912 -0.60 -14.24 42.83
N LEU A 913 -0.73 -13.85 41.56
CA LEU A 913 -1.94 -13.22 41.02
C LEU A 913 -3.12 -14.19 40.85
N ARG A 914 -2.85 -15.48 40.67
CA ARG A 914 -3.89 -16.51 40.52
C ARG A 914 -4.75 -16.59 41.79
N ASP A 915 -4.14 -16.37 42.94
CA ASP A 915 -4.76 -16.59 44.24
C ASP A 915 -5.34 -15.28 44.84
N LEU A 916 -5.22 -14.14 44.14
CA LEU A 916 -5.82 -12.87 44.52
C LEU A 916 -7.33 -12.83 44.21
N PRO A 917 -8.22 -12.80 45.22
CA PRO A 917 -9.65 -12.91 44.99
C PRO A 917 -10.21 -11.71 44.20
N TYR A 918 -9.85 -10.47 44.54
CA TYR A 918 -10.51 -9.31 43.94
C TYR A 918 -10.05 -9.03 42.51
N LEU A 919 -8.75 -9.19 42.20
CA LEU A 919 -8.24 -9.16 40.83
C LEU A 919 -8.98 -10.16 39.93
N ASN A 920 -9.19 -11.39 40.39
CA ASN A 920 -9.89 -12.41 39.61
C ASN A 920 -11.40 -12.09 39.48
N ASN A 921 -12.03 -11.51 40.49
CA ASN A 921 -13.41 -11.02 40.40
C ASN A 921 -13.55 -9.92 39.33
N VAL A 922 -12.61 -8.98 39.27
CA VAL A 922 -12.57 -7.93 38.23
C VAL A 922 -12.42 -8.54 36.83
N ILE A 923 -11.50 -9.49 36.67
CA ILE A 923 -11.28 -10.18 35.39
C ILE A 923 -12.51 -10.99 34.97
N ASP A 924 -13.08 -11.78 35.87
CA ASP A 924 -14.24 -12.64 35.57
C ASP A 924 -15.49 -11.78 35.27
N GLU A 925 -15.66 -10.63 35.91
CA GLU A 925 -16.73 -9.69 35.58
C GLU A 925 -16.55 -9.04 34.22
N THR A 926 -15.33 -8.62 33.87
CA THR A 926 -15.05 -8.14 32.52
C THR A 926 -15.27 -9.22 31.47
N LEU A 927 -14.82 -10.46 31.70
CA LEU A 927 -15.05 -11.58 30.80
C LEU A 927 -16.54 -11.92 30.65
N ARG A 928 -17.35 -11.71 31.69
CA ARG A 928 -18.80 -11.86 31.63
C ARG A 928 -19.41 -10.79 30.72
N LEU A 929 -19.21 -9.51 31.04
CA LEU A 929 -19.94 -8.42 30.36
C LEU A 929 -19.37 -8.08 28.98
N TYR A 930 -18.05 -8.17 28.83
CA TYR A 930 -17.26 -7.80 27.65
C TYR A 930 -16.49 -9.00 27.07
N ALA A 931 -17.12 -10.17 27.02
CA ALA A 931 -16.55 -11.35 26.39
C ALA A 931 -16.05 -11.01 24.97
N ALA A 932 -14.79 -11.34 24.67
CA ALA A 932 -14.19 -11.04 23.37
C ALA A 932 -14.90 -11.72 22.19
N VAL A 933 -15.55 -12.87 22.43
CA VAL A 933 -16.38 -13.59 21.45
C VAL A 933 -17.80 -13.70 22.00
N PRO A 934 -18.60 -12.62 21.95
CA PRO A 934 -19.94 -12.61 22.54
C PRO A 934 -21.00 -13.26 21.64
N ALA A 935 -20.67 -13.43 20.36
CA ALA A 935 -21.59 -13.83 19.29
C ALA A 935 -21.94 -15.34 19.31
N ALA A 936 -22.85 -15.71 18.43
CA ALA A 936 -23.32 -17.08 18.25
C ALA A 936 -22.21 -18.09 17.93
N LEU A 937 -22.26 -19.25 18.59
CA LEU A 937 -21.43 -20.43 18.33
C LEU A 937 -22.25 -21.54 17.65
N PRO A 938 -22.48 -21.47 16.32
CA PRO A 938 -23.43 -22.37 15.64
C PRO A 938 -22.97 -23.83 15.61
N ARG A 939 -23.94 -24.75 15.73
CA ARG A 939 -23.77 -26.20 15.62
C ARG A 939 -24.86 -26.78 14.73
N VAL A 940 -24.63 -27.96 14.18
CA VAL A 940 -25.62 -28.71 13.41
C VAL A 940 -26.23 -29.78 14.29
N VAL A 941 -27.56 -29.85 14.31
CA VAL A 941 -28.32 -30.90 15.01
C VAL A 941 -28.06 -32.25 14.33
N PRO A 942 -27.81 -33.33 15.09
CA PRO A 942 -27.63 -34.67 14.53
C PRO A 942 -28.79 -35.11 13.63
N THR A 943 -28.53 -35.98 12.65
CA THR A 943 -29.50 -36.41 11.63
C THR A 943 -30.84 -36.92 12.19
N GLY A 944 -30.86 -37.51 13.40
CA GLY A 944 -32.08 -37.97 14.08
C GLY A 944 -32.93 -36.86 14.73
N GLY A 945 -32.51 -35.60 14.66
CA GLY A 945 -33.10 -34.50 15.42
C GLY A 945 -32.73 -34.52 16.90
N ALA A 946 -33.16 -33.51 17.64
CA ALA A 946 -32.94 -33.41 19.08
C ALA A 946 -34.04 -32.62 19.78
N HIS A 947 -34.37 -33.01 21.02
CA HIS A 947 -35.20 -32.19 21.89
C HIS A 947 -34.32 -31.17 22.62
N LEU A 948 -34.62 -29.89 22.43
CA LEU A 948 -33.93 -28.75 23.04
C LEU A 948 -34.96 -27.81 23.66
N ALA A 949 -34.84 -27.58 24.98
CA ALA A 949 -35.71 -26.68 25.74
C ALA A 949 -37.23 -26.88 25.49
N GLY A 950 -37.65 -28.16 25.41
CA GLY A 950 -39.05 -28.54 25.19
C GLY A 950 -39.49 -28.65 23.74
N TYR A 951 -38.65 -28.29 22.76
CA TYR A 951 -38.98 -28.36 21.33
C TYR A 951 -38.19 -29.46 20.63
N PHE A 952 -38.83 -30.18 19.70
CA PHE A 952 -38.12 -31.06 18.78
C PHE A 952 -37.54 -30.23 17.63
N ILE A 953 -36.22 -30.28 17.47
CA ILE A 953 -35.49 -29.62 16.39
C ILE A 953 -35.04 -30.71 15.40
N PRO A 954 -35.45 -30.64 14.12
CA PRO A 954 -35.05 -31.59 13.10
C PRO A 954 -33.54 -31.63 12.87
N GLY A 955 -33.05 -32.77 12.39
CA GLY A 955 -31.66 -32.93 11.97
C GLY A 955 -31.26 -31.91 10.89
N ASP A 956 -29.97 -31.63 10.80
CA ASP A 956 -29.37 -30.67 9.87
C ASP A 956 -29.77 -29.19 10.07
N THR A 957 -30.58 -28.90 11.10
CA THR A 957 -30.85 -27.53 11.55
C THR A 957 -29.62 -26.93 12.22
N VAL A 958 -29.36 -25.64 12.00
CA VAL A 958 -28.33 -24.90 12.75
C VAL A 958 -28.90 -24.43 14.08
N VAL A 959 -28.28 -24.81 15.18
CA VAL A 959 -28.56 -24.31 16.52
C VAL A 959 -27.40 -23.48 17.04
N SER A 960 -27.70 -22.27 17.49
CA SER A 960 -26.74 -21.29 17.97
C SER A 960 -26.93 -21.06 19.46
N THR A 961 -25.83 -20.75 20.14
CA THR A 961 -25.80 -20.32 21.54
C THR A 961 -24.82 -19.16 21.62
N GLN A 962 -25.16 -18.09 22.33
CA GLN A 962 -24.29 -16.92 22.41
C GLN A 962 -24.02 -16.50 23.85
N ALA A 963 -22.75 -16.24 24.15
CA ALA A 963 -22.31 -15.78 25.46
C ALA A 963 -23.03 -14.47 25.86
N TRP A 964 -23.29 -13.57 24.89
CA TRP A 964 -23.98 -12.31 25.14
C TRP A 964 -25.32 -12.49 25.88
N THR A 965 -26.19 -13.39 25.40
CA THR A 965 -27.50 -13.63 26.02
C THR A 965 -27.33 -14.30 27.38
N LEU A 966 -26.49 -15.33 27.46
CA LEU A 966 -26.34 -16.15 28.66
C LEU A 966 -25.76 -15.35 29.83
N HIS A 967 -24.81 -14.47 29.53
CA HIS A 967 -24.15 -13.61 30.51
C HIS A 967 -25.03 -12.45 30.99
N ARG A 968 -26.19 -12.25 30.35
CA ARG A 968 -27.15 -11.18 30.63
C ARG A 968 -28.53 -11.70 31.02
N ASP A 969 -28.62 -12.97 31.45
CA ASP A 969 -29.86 -13.52 31.98
C ASP A 969 -30.09 -12.99 33.40
N PRO A 970 -31.14 -12.19 33.66
CA PRO A 970 -31.42 -11.64 34.99
C PRO A 970 -31.76 -12.72 36.03
N GLN A 971 -32.14 -13.93 35.62
CA GLN A 971 -32.34 -15.05 36.55
C GLN A 971 -31.03 -15.59 37.10
N VAL A 972 -29.93 -15.43 36.33
CA VAL A 972 -28.60 -15.89 36.69
C VAL A 972 -27.75 -14.76 37.26
N PHE A 973 -27.82 -13.57 36.66
CA PHE A 973 -27.06 -12.38 37.02
C PHE A 973 -28.03 -11.25 37.37
N PRO A 974 -28.28 -10.98 38.65
CA PRO A 974 -29.01 -9.77 39.07
C PRO A 974 -28.33 -8.51 38.52
N ASP A 975 -29.11 -7.57 38.01
CA ASP A 975 -28.64 -6.37 37.30
C ASP A 975 -27.58 -6.70 36.23
N PRO A 976 -27.96 -7.49 35.20
CA PRO A 976 -27.02 -8.14 34.30
C PRO A 976 -26.19 -7.18 33.46
N GLU A 977 -26.68 -5.97 33.19
CA GLU A 977 -25.98 -4.96 32.40
C GLU A 977 -24.95 -4.15 33.21
N THR A 978 -25.03 -4.19 34.55
CA THR A 978 -24.10 -3.48 35.42
C THR A 978 -22.80 -4.26 35.55
N TRP A 979 -21.68 -3.59 35.27
CA TRP A 979 -20.35 -4.13 35.55
C TRP A 979 -20.05 -4.01 37.05
N ASP A 980 -20.16 -5.13 37.77
CA ASP A 980 -19.96 -5.19 39.23
C ASP A 980 -19.11 -6.41 39.62
N PRO A 981 -17.81 -6.22 39.93
CA PRO A 981 -16.95 -7.30 40.38
C PRO A 981 -17.38 -7.95 41.70
N SER A 982 -18.11 -7.25 42.57
CA SER A 982 -18.49 -7.77 43.90
C SER A 982 -19.46 -8.96 43.81
N ARG A 983 -20.18 -9.12 42.68
CA ARG A 983 -21.08 -10.26 42.45
C ARG A 983 -20.38 -11.62 42.55
N TRP A 984 -19.08 -11.65 42.31
CA TRP A 984 -18.27 -12.88 42.35
C TRP A 984 -17.86 -13.28 43.77
N GLU A 985 -17.97 -12.39 44.76
CA GLU A 985 -17.67 -12.71 46.17
C GLU A 985 -18.64 -13.77 46.74
N LYS A 986 -19.88 -13.81 46.23
CA LYS A 986 -20.93 -14.79 46.59
C LYS A 986 -21.50 -15.48 45.35
N GLY A 987 -20.68 -15.70 44.33
CA GLY A 987 -21.09 -16.27 43.05
C GLY A 987 -21.78 -17.63 43.22
N SER A 988 -22.99 -17.78 42.65
CA SER A 988 -23.72 -19.05 42.69
C SER A 988 -23.13 -20.06 41.69
N LYS A 989 -23.36 -21.37 41.90
CA LYS A 989 -23.00 -22.40 40.92
C LYS A 989 -23.63 -22.13 39.55
N MET A 990 -24.85 -21.59 39.53
CA MET A 990 -25.57 -21.25 38.30
C MET A 990 -24.86 -20.14 37.52
N MET A 991 -24.32 -19.13 38.21
CA MET A 991 -23.49 -18.08 37.58
C MET A 991 -22.24 -18.66 36.94
N HIS A 992 -21.50 -19.50 37.67
CA HIS A 992 -20.28 -20.12 37.15
C HIS A 992 -20.55 -21.06 35.96
N ASP A 993 -21.68 -21.76 35.96
CA ASP A 993 -22.08 -22.64 34.86
C ASP A 993 -22.53 -21.87 33.60
N ALA A 994 -23.07 -20.65 33.77
CA ALA A 994 -23.57 -19.81 32.67
C ALA A 994 -22.48 -18.97 31.99
N VAL A 995 -21.39 -18.64 32.71
CA VAL A 995 -20.28 -17.87 32.15
C VAL A 995 -19.38 -18.73 31.26
N MET A 996 -19.47 -18.49 29.95
CA MET A 996 -18.76 -19.20 28.89
C MET A 996 -17.94 -18.28 27.95
N PRO A 997 -17.10 -17.36 28.47
CA PRO A 997 -16.31 -16.42 27.65
C PRO A 997 -15.27 -17.11 26.75
N PHE A 998 -14.94 -18.36 27.07
CA PHE A 998 -14.03 -19.21 26.32
C PHE A 998 -14.77 -20.30 25.52
N GLY A 999 -16.10 -20.19 25.38
CA GLY A 999 -16.95 -21.24 24.83
C GLY A 999 -17.23 -22.38 25.81
N GLY A 1000 -17.86 -23.45 25.32
CA GLY A 1000 -18.36 -24.55 26.15
C GLY A 1000 -17.90 -25.95 25.70
N GLY A 1001 -17.90 -26.88 26.66
CA GLY A 1001 -17.69 -28.31 26.42
C GLY A 1001 -16.33 -28.66 25.81
N SER A 1002 -16.31 -29.61 24.87
CA SER A 1002 -15.07 -30.10 24.25
C SER A 1002 -14.39 -29.14 23.28
N ARG A 1003 -15.09 -28.05 22.94
CA ARG A 1003 -14.61 -27.00 22.04
C ARG A 1003 -14.30 -25.71 22.80
N VAL A 1004 -14.17 -25.78 24.13
CA VAL A 1004 -13.66 -24.67 24.96
C VAL A 1004 -12.29 -24.23 24.46
N CYS A 1005 -12.01 -22.94 24.51
CA CYS A 1005 -10.76 -22.34 24.07
C CYS A 1005 -9.55 -23.03 24.68
N ILE A 1006 -8.59 -23.39 23.83
CA ILE A 1006 -7.34 -24.03 24.23
C ILE A 1006 -6.37 -23.04 24.89
N GLY A 1007 -6.40 -21.77 24.46
CA GLY A 1007 -5.55 -20.69 24.99
C GLY A 1007 -6.05 -20.07 26.30
N LYS A 1008 -7.09 -20.61 26.94
CA LYS A 1008 -7.71 -20.05 28.16
C LYS A 1008 -6.70 -19.75 29.27
N HIS A 1009 -5.71 -20.63 29.47
CA HIS A 1009 -4.70 -20.45 30.51
C HIS A 1009 -3.71 -19.32 30.18
N LEU A 1010 -3.31 -19.20 28.90
CA LEU A 1010 -2.43 -18.12 28.43
C LEU A 1010 -3.12 -16.77 28.54
N ALA A 1011 -4.37 -16.66 28.05
CA ALA A 1011 -5.17 -15.45 28.18
C ALA A 1011 -5.32 -15.00 29.65
N ARG A 1012 -5.58 -15.93 30.58
CA ARG A 1012 -5.65 -15.61 32.02
C ARG A 1012 -4.31 -15.17 32.60
N MET A 1013 -3.19 -15.68 32.10
CA MET A 1013 -1.87 -15.23 32.52
C MET A 1013 -1.59 -13.79 32.07
N GLU A 1014 -1.82 -13.50 30.79
CA GLU A 1014 -1.72 -12.16 30.22
C GLU A 1014 -2.64 -11.16 30.94
N LEU A 1015 -3.92 -11.51 31.12
CA LEU A 1015 -4.90 -10.65 31.79
C LEU A 1015 -4.47 -10.28 33.22
N ARG A 1016 -4.00 -11.25 33.99
CA ARG A 1016 -3.55 -11.02 35.37
C ARG A 1016 -2.30 -10.15 35.40
N LEU A 1017 -1.25 -10.53 34.67
CA LEU A 1017 0.03 -9.82 34.67
C LEU A 1017 -0.14 -8.38 34.17
N ALA A 1018 -0.83 -8.20 33.05
CA ALA A 1018 -1.06 -6.88 32.46
C ALA A 1018 -1.89 -5.98 33.38
N THR A 1019 -3.00 -6.48 33.92
CA THR A 1019 -3.85 -5.70 34.85
C THR A 1019 -3.08 -5.32 36.12
N ALA A 1020 -2.41 -6.28 36.75
CA ALA A 1020 -1.68 -6.06 37.99
C ALA A 1020 -0.56 -5.03 37.79
N ARG A 1021 0.25 -5.19 36.75
CA ARG A 1021 1.36 -4.25 36.48
C ARG A 1021 0.84 -2.88 36.03
N PHE A 1022 -0.22 -2.81 35.24
CA PHE A 1022 -0.81 -1.54 34.81
C PHE A 1022 -1.28 -0.72 36.01
N PHE A 1023 -2.07 -1.30 36.92
CA PHE A 1023 -2.58 -0.56 38.08
C PHE A 1023 -1.55 -0.35 39.19
N ARG A 1024 -0.44 -1.12 39.21
CA ARG A 1024 0.73 -0.79 40.03
C ARG A 1024 1.49 0.43 39.47
N ALA A 1025 1.66 0.51 38.15
CA ALA A 1025 2.32 1.64 37.51
C ALA A 1025 1.46 2.91 37.50
N PHE A 1026 0.15 2.75 37.33
CA PHE A 1026 -0.82 3.83 37.16
C PHE A 1026 -2.00 3.69 38.14
N PRO A 1027 -1.79 3.81 39.47
CA PRO A 1027 -2.83 3.58 40.47
C PRO A 1027 -4.00 4.58 40.40
N ARG A 1028 -3.78 5.73 39.76
CA ARG A 1028 -4.78 6.77 39.53
C ARG A 1028 -5.18 6.92 38.06
N ALA A 1029 -5.03 5.85 37.26
CA ALA A 1029 -5.50 5.85 35.89
C ALA A 1029 -7.00 6.18 35.79
N LYS A 1030 -7.33 7.13 34.90
CA LYS A 1030 -8.71 7.53 34.58
C LYS A 1030 -8.92 7.57 33.07
N VAL A 1031 -10.17 7.35 32.65
CA VAL A 1031 -10.56 7.53 31.25
C VAL A 1031 -10.30 8.98 30.84
N SER A 1032 -9.64 9.18 29.71
CA SER A 1032 -9.31 10.51 29.20
C SER A 1032 -10.49 11.12 28.46
N SER A 1033 -10.57 12.45 28.46
CA SER A 1033 -11.45 13.24 27.58
C SER A 1033 -10.67 13.96 26.48
N ILE A 1034 -9.35 13.72 26.39
CA ILE A 1034 -8.48 14.26 25.36
C ILE A 1034 -8.95 13.72 24.00
N GLU A 1035 -8.82 14.55 22.96
CA GLU A 1035 -9.23 14.21 21.58
C GLU A 1035 -10.68 13.75 21.45
N GLY A 1036 -11.54 14.29 22.31
CA GLY A 1036 -12.97 14.04 22.31
C GLY A 1036 -13.35 12.60 22.64
N MET A 1037 -12.48 11.82 23.30
CA MET A 1037 -12.84 10.49 23.75
C MET A 1037 -14.05 10.56 24.69
N SER A 1038 -15.05 9.75 24.41
CA SER A 1038 -16.32 9.68 25.10
C SER A 1038 -16.73 8.22 25.34
N GLU A 1039 -17.90 8.01 25.94
CA GLU A 1039 -18.49 6.68 26.06
C GLU A 1039 -18.90 6.10 24.70
N GLU A 1040 -19.19 6.94 23.71
CA GLU A 1040 -19.59 6.50 22.37
C GLU A 1040 -18.48 5.72 21.67
N ASP A 1041 -17.22 6.10 21.88
CA ASP A 1041 -16.03 5.41 21.36
C ASP A 1041 -15.99 3.94 21.83
N MET A 1042 -16.51 3.68 23.02
CA MET A 1042 -16.49 2.38 23.69
C MET A 1042 -17.75 1.55 23.46
N GLU A 1043 -18.70 2.03 22.64
CA GLU A 1043 -19.86 1.26 22.22
C GLU A 1043 -19.46 -0.11 21.65
N LEU A 1044 -20.20 -1.14 22.07
CA LEU A 1044 -19.88 -2.54 21.74
C LEU A 1044 -20.27 -2.86 20.28
N ARG A 1045 -19.29 -3.17 19.44
CA ARG A 1045 -19.48 -3.73 18.08
C ARG A 1045 -18.90 -5.14 18.01
N ALA A 1046 -19.70 -6.11 17.56
CA ALA A 1046 -19.34 -7.52 17.54
C ALA A 1046 -19.42 -8.10 16.11
N TYR A 1047 -18.26 -8.21 15.45
CA TYR A 1047 -18.08 -8.82 14.13
C TYR A 1047 -17.41 -10.19 14.27
N PHE A 1048 -18.11 -11.13 14.94
CA PHE A 1048 -17.53 -12.28 15.64
C PHE A 1048 -16.72 -11.90 16.89
N LEU A 1049 -15.71 -11.04 16.73
CA LEU A 1049 -14.94 -10.45 17.82
C LEU A 1049 -15.55 -9.13 18.27
N LEU A 1050 -15.52 -8.88 19.58
CA LEU A 1050 -15.90 -7.61 20.18
C LEU A 1050 -14.80 -6.57 19.98
N ALA A 1051 -15.18 -5.33 19.70
CA ALA A 1051 -14.28 -4.19 19.63
C ALA A 1051 -15.01 -2.89 20.02
N PRO A 1052 -14.26 -1.86 20.52
CA PRO A 1052 -14.77 -0.50 20.62
C PRO A 1052 -15.18 0.04 19.24
N LYS A 1053 -16.27 0.79 19.18
CA LYS A 1053 -16.81 1.37 17.94
C LYS A 1053 -15.76 2.16 17.15
N GLU A 1054 -14.99 3.00 17.84
CA GLU A 1054 -13.95 3.85 17.21
C GLU A 1054 -12.54 3.23 17.30
N GLY A 1055 -12.42 1.99 17.82
CA GLY A 1055 -11.15 1.25 17.86
C GLY A 1055 -10.06 1.83 18.77
N ARG A 1056 -10.39 2.74 19.68
CA ARG A 1056 -9.45 3.41 20.59
C ARG A 1056 -9.93 3.42 22.04
N CYS A 1057 -9.01 3.49 23.00
CA CYS A 1057 -9.34 3.72 24.41
C CYS A 1057 -8.24 4.56 25.07
N LEU A 1058 -8.51 5.83 25.35
CA LEU A 1058 -7.52 6.75 25.91
C LEU A 1058 -7.57 6.76 27.44
N ILE A 1059 -6.43 6.49 28.06
CA ILE A 1059 -6.25 6.56 29.52
C ILE A 1059 -5.22 7.63 29.85
N GLN A 1060 -5.51 8.45 30.86
CA GLN A 1060 -4.62 9.48 31.36
C GLN A 1060 -4.35 9.30 32.86
N LEU A 1061 -3.28 9.94 33.33
CA LEU A 1061 -2.97 10.01 34.77
C LEU A 1061 -3.74 11.17 35.40
N GLU A 1062 -4.11 11.00 36.67
CA GLU A 1062 -4.75 12.05 37.49
C GLU A 1062 -3.73 12.94 38.19
#